data_AF-A0A7R9XTR6-F1
#
_entry.id   AF-A0A7R9XTR6-F1
#
_cell.length_a   1.000
_cell.length_b   1.000
_cell.length_c   1.000
_cell.angle_alpha   90.00
_cell.angle_beta   90.00
_cell.angle_gamma   90.00
#
_symmetry.space_group_name_H-M   'P 1'
#
loop_
_entity.id
_entity.type
_entity.pdbx_description
1 polymer ?
#
loop_
_entity_poly.entity_id
_entity_poly.type
_entity_poly.pdbx_seq_one_letter_code
_entity_poly.pdbx_strand_id
1 'polypeptide(L)'
;PSAEGFPLPDAAFEIIALLGPHVHHDVILFTRIARCLKQHIAWARKRGDDASARRGEDAVGACVLPALGLTASNPGAVNEVWATLASLPVTTRFRLYSEWKAVFSSDAETGAEVKPAFAAAKAVAESDTLKVMRRLSKDNVKEFGRKLGKVAHANPLAVMNAIVRQIEAYTNMISPVCDAFKYLTAMGYDVLTFVVIEKLAEGREKLKDDGQNVSLWLSALATFCGHLAKKYGNVELSALLQYLVNTLKDNQSLDLLVLKELITRMTGNEPLEDMSDAQVAAMSGGETLKSEAINFNSAMAPKVRAKGVARLRDALQRGAKGGDSLTVPLLILIAQCRQNIVFNTPSKHLKLISQLYDGCQETFFHYCDFLAQAYDDEKYAKMIPSLKELVHDYGIEPGAAFHIFRPVLRHLKPRPAPSKDKPVDVCNAAIALDIGGAKTTWGELLADVRGMLPEVTWQAISPELYLCFWANTAYDLHVPRARYDAEIEKCRASLTVLEGLPTRDVSSSDLAKRRKEKDRLQTLVDTLQKELDAQERAVSKKTKSLMIEKDAFLVDLPDIKSTVSVILQRCVLPRCVFSPADAIYCARFAERLHALDTPYFSTVQYYNTALKDLTQLIFSRTEYEAGRLGKFLNETLTQLARWKADETAYERECASKNGFKTTFKEPSGGTNAKRVTYEEFVKLVYKWHLRLAKCFVHCLEGSDYMEIRNALMVLTKIVKVFPAITRIGGHTLRRVEKIKESDERGDLKTIAARYLAMLQMERKAWRPDNAFNPYLPPDPKQQEK
;
A
#
# COMPACT_ATOMS: atom_id res chain seq x y z
N PRO A 1 -32.95 21.80 39.15
CA PRO A 1 -31.69 21.08 39.41
C PRO A 1 -30.51 21.92 38.91
N SER A 2 -29.70 22.42 39.85
CA SER A 2 -28.58 23.36 39.60
C SER A 2 -27.61 22.84 38.54
N ALA A 3 -27.12 23.75 37.69
CA ALA A 3 -26.24 23.46 36.55
C ALA A 3 -24.80 23.04 36.93
N GLU A 4 -24.51 22.93 38.23
CA GLU A 4 -23.27 22.42 38.78
C GLU A 4 -23.54 21.04 39.42
N GLY A 5 -22.88 19.99 38.93
CA GLY A 5 -23.04 18.63 39.44
C GLY A 5 -22.70 18.49 40.93
N PHE A 6 -23.18 17.43 41.58
CA PHE A 6 -22.95 17.19 43.00
C PHE A 6 -21.77 16.23 43.22
N PRO A 7 -20.81 16.56 44.10
CA PRO A 7 -19.80 15.60 44.55
C PRO A 7 -20.45 14.52 45.44
N LEU A 8 -19.99 13.27 45.29
CA LEU A 8 -20.31 12.21 46.24
C LEU A 8 -19.51 12.45 47.53
N PRO A 9 -20.16 12.42 48.71
CA PRO A 9 -19.46 12.55 49.99
C PRO A 9 -18.58 11.33 50.27
N ASP A 10 -17.55 11.49 51.11
CA ASP A 10 -16.60 10.43 51.45
C ASP A 10 -17.29 9.17 52.01
N ALA A 11 -18.28 9.36 52.87
CA ALA A 11 -19.10 8.29 53.42
C ALA A 11 -19.81 7.46 52.32
N ALA A 12 -20.20 8.07 51.20
CA ALA A 12 -20.79 7.33 50.09
C ALA A 12 -19.76 6.43 49.41
N PHE A 13 -18.51 6.87 49.27
CA PHE A 13 -17.43 6.03 48.73
C PHE A 13 -17.09 4.86 49.66
N GLU A 14 -17.08 5.07 50.98
CA GLU A 14 -16.89 4.00 51.95
C GLU A 14 -18.00 2.94 51.87
N ILE A 15 -19.25 3.37 51.75
CA ILE A 15 -20.39 2.46 51.57
C ILE A 15 -20.29 1.70 50.23
N ILE A 16 -19.94 2.39 49.14
CA ILE A 16 -19.74 1.76 47.83
C ILE A 16 -18.63 0.70 47.88
N ALA A 17 -17.53 1.01 48.57
CA ALA A 17 -16.42 0.07 48.75
C ALA A 17 -16.83 -1.15 49.60
N LEU A 18 -17.61 -0.94 50.66
CA LEU A 18 -18.11 -2.01 51.53
C LEU A 18 -19.11 -2.94 50.81
N LEU A 19 -20.04 -2.36 50.04
CA LEU A 19 -20.99 -3.13 49.22
C LEU A 19 -20.26 -3.91 48.13
N GLY A 20 -19.29 -3.26 47.49
CA GLY A 20 -18.51 -3.80 46.38
C GLY A 20 -19.42 -4.45 45.31
N PRO A 21 -19.10 -5.67 44.83
CA PRO A 21 -19.87 -6.32 43.78
C PRO A 21 -21.26 -6.81 44.20
N HIS A 22 -21.57 -6.86 45.49
CA HIS A 22 -22.84 -7.39 45.99
C HIS A 22 -24.03 -6.46 45.74
N VAL A 23 -23.78 -5.23 45.26
CA VAL A 23 -24.85 -4.33 44.81
C VAL A 23 -25.69 -4.92 43.67
N HIS A 24 -25.20 -5.95 42.95
CA HIS A 24 -25.96 -6.63 41.89
C HIS A 24 -27.30 -7.22 42.35
N HIS A 25 -27.48 -7.48 43.66
CA HIS A 25 -28.74 -7.94 44.23
C HIS A 25 -29.87 -6.89 44.14
N ASP A 26 -29.52 -5.60 44.09
CA ASP A 26 -30.47 -4.50 43.91
C ASP A 26 -30.10 -3.69 42.66
N VAL A 27 -30.78 -3.99 41.55
CA VAL A 27 -30.58 -3.34 40.25
C VAL A 27 -30.90 -1.83 40.31
N ILE A 28 -31.83 -1.42 41.17
CA ILE A 28 -32.19 0.00 41.31
C ILE A 28 -31.04 0.74 41.98
N LEU A 29 -30.51 0.20 43.07
CA LEU A 29 -29.35 0.78 43.75
C LEU A 29 -28.12 0.79 42.83
N PHE A 30 -27.83 -0.33 42.17
CA PHE A 30 -26.74 -0.47 41.21
C PHE A 30 -26.76 0.62 40.12
N THR A 31 -27.91 0.80 39.45
CA THR A 31 -28.04 1.81 38.39
C THR A 31 -27.97 3.23 38.93
N ARG A 32 -28.47 3.50 40.14
CA ARG A 32 -28.33 4.80 40.80
C ARG A 32 -26.88 5.11 41.15
N ILE A 33 -26.12 4.14 41.66
CA ILE A 33 -24.68 4.31 41.95
C ILE A 33 -23.93 4.63 40.68
N ALA A 34 -24.15 3.90 39.58
CA ALA A 34 -23.53 4.20 38.29
C ALA A 34 -23.80 5.65 37.83
N ARG A 35 -25.06 6.11 37.93
CA ARG A 35 -25.43 7.50 37.60
C ARG A 35 -24.77 8.53 38.49
N CYS A 36 -24.68 8.27 39.80
CA CYS A 36 -24.03 9.18 40.75
C CYS A 36 -22.53 9.27 40.48
N LEU A 37 -21.86 8.13 40.27
CA LEU A 37 -20.44 8.09 39.93
C LEU A 37 -20.15 8.82 38.61
N LYS A 38 -20.99 8.66 37.59
CA LYS A 38 -20.89 9.44 36.35
C LYS A 38 -20.93 10.95 36.61
N GLN A 39 -21.88 11.42 37.41
CA GLN A 39 -22.02 12.84 37.72
C GLN A 39 -20.84 13.35 38.54
N HIS A 40 -20.35 12.57 39.51
CA HIS A 40 -19.18 12.91 40.31
C HIS A 40 -17.92 13.02 39.46
N ILE A 41 -17.64 12.05 38.57
CA ILE A 41 -16.48 12.09 37.68
C ILE A 41 -16.55 13.32 36.75
N ALA A 42 -17.73 13.60 36.19
CA ALA A 42 -17.94 14.77 35.34
C ALA A 42 -17.75 16.10 36.12
N TRP A 43 -18.21 16.16 37.36
CA TRP A 43 -18.00 17.29 38.26
C TRP A 43 -16.52 17.50 38.59
N ALA A 44 -15.81 16.44 38.96
CA ALA A 44 -14.40 16.50 39.36
C ALA A 44 -13.52 16.97 38.19
N ARG A 45 -13.70 16.39 37.00
CA ARG A 45 -12.96 16.80 35.80
C ARG A 45 -13.22 18.24 35.37
N LYS A 46 -14.45 18.73 35.51
CA LYS A 46 -14.76 20.15 35.22
C LYS A 46 -14.00 21.12 36.12
N ARG A 47 -13.59 20.68 37.31
CA ARG A 47 -12.84 21.48 38.28
C ARG A 47 -11.33 21.20 38.26
N GLY A 48 -10.87 20.30 37.38
CA GLY A 48 -9.47 19.87 37.34
C GLY A 48 -9.03 19.08 38.58
N ASP A 49 -9.99 18.50 39.32
CA ASP A 49 -9.69 17.65 40.48
C ASP A 49 -9.51 16.19 40.02
N ASP A 50 -8.30 15.88 39.57
CA ASP A 50 -7.94 14.56 39.06
C ASP A 50 -7.99 13.48 40.15
N ALA A 51 -7.74 13.82 41.42
CA ALA A 51 -7.78 12.88 42.53
C ALA A 51 -9.22 12.40 42.80
N SER A 52 -10.17 13.33 42.87
CA SER A 52 -11.60 12.99 43.02
C SER A 52 -12.12 12.25 41.78
N ALA A 53 -11.74 12.68 40.57
CA ALA A 53 -12.11 11.98 39.34
C ALA A 53 -11.62 10.53 39.37
N ARG A 54 -10.35 10.32 39.76
CA ARG A 54 -9.75 8.99 39.87
C ARG A 54 -10.46 8.12 40.92
N ARG A 55 -10.80 8.68 42.08
CA ARG A 55 -11.58 7.98 43.11
C ARG A 55 -12.94 7.51 42.58
N GLY A 56 -13.61 8.35 41.79
CA GLY A 56 -14.83 7.98 41.08
C GLY A 56 -14.63 6.84 40.08
N GLU A 57 -13.56 6.88 39.30
CA GLU A 57 -13.19 5.81 38.35
C GLU A 57 -12.88 4.48 39.06
N ASP A 58 -12.14 4.52 40.16
CA ASP A 58 -11.76 3.32 40.90
C ASP A 58 -12.98 2.70 41.60
N ALA A 59 -13.94 3.51 42.07
CA ALA A 59 -15.22 3.01 42.56
C ALA A 59 -16.05 2.32 41.45
N VAL A 60 -15.98 2.79 40.20
CA VAL A 60 -16.60 2.09 39.05
C VAL A 60 -15.94 0.72 38.83
N GLY A 61 -14.61 0.66 38.90
CA GLY A 61 -13.84 -0.58 38.74
C GLY A 61 -14.03 -1.60 39.87
N ALA A 62 -14.15 -1.14 41.12
CA ALA A 62 -14.28 -2.02 42.28
C ALA A 62 -15.72 -2.48 42.56
N CYS A 63 -16.72 -1.66 42.24
CA CYS A 63 -18.13 -1.92 42.56
C CYS A 63 -18.96 -2.22 41.30
N VAL A 64 -19.04 -1.27 40.36
CA VAL A 64 -20.02 -1.30 39.26
C VAL A 64 -19.70 -2.37 38.21
N LEU A 65 -18.46 -2.45 37.70
CA LEU A 65 -18.11 -3.45 36.68
C LEU A 65 -18.17 -4.89 37.21
N PRO A 66 -17.61 -5.21 38.39
CA PRO A 66 -17.74 -6.54 38.97
C PRO A 66 -19.20 -6.91 39.28
N ALA A 67 -20.00 -5.96 39.80
CA ALA A 67 -21.43 -6.20 40.02
C ALA A 67 -22.17 -6.53 38.72
N LEU A 68 -21.87 -5.84 37.61
CA LEU A 68 -22.46 -6.15 36.31
C LEU A 68 -22.22 -7.61 35.89
N GLY A 69 -21.01 -8.14 36.14
CA GLY A 69 -20.66 -9.54 35.88
C GLY A 69 -21.50 -10.57 36.65
N LEU A 70 -22.06 -10.18 37.80
CA LEU A 70 -22.94 -11.02 38.63
C LEU A 70 -24.43 -10.78 38.37
N THR A 71 -24.81 -9.71 37.66
CA THR A 71 -26.22 -9.46 37.32
C THR A 71 -26.75 -10.47 36.30
N ALA A 72 -28.06 -10.73 36.35
CA ALA A 72 -28.75 -11.42 35.25
C ALA A 72 -28.71 -10.55 33.97
N SER A 73 -28.77 -11.18 32.80
CA SER A 73 -28.73 -10.50 31.49
C SER A 73 -29.75 -9.36 31.40
N ASN A 74 -29.30 -8.13 31.61
CA ASN A 74 -30.13 -6.93 31.62
C ASN A 74 -29.51 -5.81 30.75
N PRO A 75 -30.02 -5.57 29.52
CA PRO A 75 -29.45 -4.55 28.63
C PRO A 75 -29.62 -3.12 29.17
N GLY A 76 -30.65 -2.86 30.00
CA GLY A 76 -30.83 -1.55 30.63
C GLY A 76 -29.71 -1.23 31.61
N ALA A 77 -29.37 -2.19 32.47
CA ALA A 77 -28.24 -2.09 33.40
C ALA A 77 -26.91 -1.83 32.65
N VAL A 78 -26.65 -2.57 31.56
CA VAL A 78 -25.47 -2.37 30.71
C VAL A 78 -25.41 -0.97 30.12
N ASN A 79 -26.54 -0.43 29.67
CA ASN A 79 -26.58 0.91 29.09
C ASN A 79 -26.30 2.01 30.12
N GLU A 80 -26.70 1.84 31.38
CA GLU A 80 -26.36 2.77 32.47
C GLU A 80 -24.86 2.73 32.81
N VAL A 81 -24.27 1.52 32.86
CA VAL A 81 -22.81 1.38 33.01
C VAL A 81 -22.08 2.01 31.83
N TRP A 82 -22.51 1.72 30.60
CA TRP A 82 -21.94 2.33 29.40
C TRP A 82 -22.06 3.85 29.41
N ALA A 83 -23.17 4.41 29.87
CA ALA A 83 -23.35 5.86 29.96
C ALA A 83 -22.32 6.51 30.88
N THR A 84 -21.79 5.77 31.86
CA THR A 84 -20.68 6.17 32.73
C THR A 84 -19.35 6.00 31.99
N LEU A 85 -19.07 4.80 31.46
CA LEU A 85 -17.82 4.49 30.76
C LEU A 85 -17.58 5.38 29.53
N ALA A 86 -18.59 5.66 28.72
CA ALA A 86 -18.50 6.44 27.49
C ALA A 86 -17.99 7.89 27.72
N SER A 87 -18.11 8.40 28.95
CA SER A 87 -17.58 9.70 29.37
C SER A 87 -16.07 9.67 29.70
N LEU A 88 -15.49 8.48 29.86
CA LEU A 88 -14.08 8.28 30.18
C LEU A 88 -13.22 8.19 28.91
N PRO A 89 -11.94 8.63 28.96
CA PRO A 89 -10.95 8.32 27.94
C PRO A 89 -10.81 6.81 27.74
N VAL A 90 -10.44 6.41 26.53
CA VAL A 90 -10.25 5.00 26.16
C VAL A 90 -9.24 4.32 27.08
N THR A 91 -8.14 5.01 27.43
CA THR A 91 -7.09 4.50 28.31
C THR A 91 -7.63 4.13 29.69
N THR A 92 -8.47 4.98 30.28
CA THR A 92 -9.17 4.68 31.53
C THR A 92 -10.12 3.50 31.38
N ARG A 93 -10.94 3.46 30.31
CA ARG A 93 -11.87 2.34 30.09
C ARG A 93 -11.14 1.00 30.01
N PHE A 94 -10.03 0.96 29.26
CA PHE A 94 -9.27 -0.26 29.05
C PHE A 94 -8.49 -0.68 30.30
N ARG A 95 -8.01 0.28 31.10
CA ARG A 95 -7.51 0.00 32.46
C ARG A 95 -8.58 -0.68 33.31
N LEU A 96 -9.78 -0.11 33.38
CA LEU A 96 -10.89 -0.68 34.15
C LEU A 96 -11.30 -2.07 33.66
N TYR A 97 -11.23 -2.33 32.34
CA TYR A 97 -11.46 -3.67 31.80
C TYR A 97 -10.36 -4.67 32.18
N SER A 98 -9.11 -4.24 32.19
CA SER A 98 -7.97 -5.05 32.65
C SER A 98 -8.11 -5.40 34.14
N GLU A 99 -8.46 -4.42 34.98
CA GLU A 99 -8.74 -4.63 36.41
C GLU A 99 -9.94 -5.56 36.61
N TRP A 100 -11.03 -5.37 35.87
CA TRP A 100 -12.18 -6.27 35.93
C TRP A 100 -11.82 -7.70 35.49
N LYS A 101 -10.93 -7.85 34.50
CA LYS A 101 -10.41 -9.17 34.08
C LYS A 101 -9.63 -9.85 35.21
N ALA A 102 -8.84 -9.09 35.98
CA ALA A 102 -8.09 -9.61 37.12
C ALA A 102 -8.99 -10.20 38.20
N VAL A 103 -10.20 -9.65 38.41
CA VAL A 103 -11.20 -10.20 39.35
C VAL A 103 -11.60 -11.66 39.02
N PHE A 104 -11.47 -12.08 37.75
CA PHE A 104 -11.76 -13.45 37.32
C PHE A 104 -10.57 -14.42 37.42
N SER A 105 -9.41 -13.96 37.87
CA SER A 105 -8.16 -14.73 37.88
C SER A 105 -7.57 -14.71 39.28
N SER A 106 -6.93 -15.82 39.68
CA SER A 106 -6.20 -15.86 40.95
C SER A 106 -4.99 -14.96 40.82
N ASP A 107 -4.80 -14.05 41.76
CA ASP A 107 -3.59 -13.25 41.79
C ASP A 107 -2.47 -14.08 42.42
N ALA A 108 -1.49 -14.47 41.59
CA ALA A 108 -0.35 -15.28 42.02
C ALA A 108 0.60 -14.51 42.95
N GLU A 109 0.57 -13.17 42.95
CA GLU A 109 1.42 -12.33 43.79
C GLU A 109 0.78 -11.98 45.14
N THR A 110 -0.55 -11.86 45.20
CA THR A 110 -1.26 -11.51 46.46
C THR A 110 -1.91 -12.70 47.16
N GLY A 111 -1.93 -13.89 46.55
CA GLY A 111 -2.52 -15.11 47.14
C GLY A 111 -4.04 -15.03 47.31
N ALA A 112 -4.70 -14.05 46.67
CA ALA A 112 -6.14 -13.86 46.77
C ALA A 112 -6.89 -14.96 46.01
N GLU A 113 -7.68 -15.77 46.72
CA GLU A 113 -8.54 -16.78 46.13
C GLU A 113 -9.56 -16.16 45.17
N VAL A 114 -9.75 -16.78 44.00
CA VAL A 114 -10.82 -16.39 43.07
C VAL A 114 -12.15 -16.58 43.77
N LYS A 115 -12.89 -15.49 43.97
CA LYS A 115 -14.24 -15.53 44.54
C LYS A 115 -15.12 -16.47 43.69
N PRO A 116 -15.65 -17.58 44.26
CA PRO A 116 -16.32 -18.64 43.49
C PRO A 116 -17.47 -18.16 42.60
N ALA A 117 -18.20 -17.13 43.04
CA ALA A 117 -19.31 -16.54 42.28
C ALA A 117 -18.86 -15.97 40.91
N PHE A 118 -17.70 -15.32 40.85
CA PHE A 118 -17.16 -14.76 39.60
C PHE A 118 -16.61 -15.83 38.67
N ALA A 119 -15.93 -16.83 39.22
CA ALA A 119 -15.48 -18.00 38.45
C ALA A 119 -16.67 -18.73 37.82
N ALA A 120 -17.74 -18.95 38.60
CA ALA A 120 -18.98 -19.55 38.11
C ALA A 120 -19.65 -18.70 37.02
N ALA A 121 -19.81 -17.38 37.24
CA ALA A 121 -20.41 -16.48 36.27
C ALA A 121 -19.64 -16.46 34.93
N LYS A 122 -18.30 -16.41 35.00
CA LYS A 122 -17.42 -16.51 33.82
C LYS A 122 -17.58 -17.86 33.11
N ALA A 123 -17.50 -18.97 33.84
CA ALA A 123 -17.60 -20.30 33.26
C ALA A 123 -18.96 -20.52 32.56
N VAL A 124 -20.05 -20.04 33.16
CA VAL A 124 -21.39 -20.07 32.55
C VAL A 124 -21.42 -19.24 31.26
N ALA A 125 -20.91 -18.00 31.30
CA ALA A 125 -20.86 -17.13 30.12
C ALA A 125 -20.03 -17.72 28.96
N GLU A 126 -18.87 -18.30 29.26
CA GLU A 126 -18.02 -18.96 28.25
C GLU A 126 -18.70 -20.22 27.68
N SER A 127 -19.24 -21.08 28.53
CA SER A 127 -19.99 -22.28 28.12
C SER A 127 -21.15 -21.93 27.19
N ASP A 128 -21.98 -20.96 27.58
CA ASP A 128 -23.15 -20.58 26.79
C ASP A 128 -22.79 -19.88 25.49
N THR A 129 -21.70 -19.11 25.49
CA THR A 129 -21.12 -18.54 24.27
C THR A 129 -20.72 -19.64 23.30
N LEU A 130 -19.99 -20.67 23.76
CA LEU A 130 -19.57 -21.79 22.92
C LEU A 130 -20.76 -22.59 22.38
N LYS A 131 -21.81 -22.81 23.18
CA LYS A 131 -23.05 -23.46 22.72
C LYS A 131 -23.72 -22.69 21.58
N VAL A 132 -23.74 -21.36 21.66
CA VAL A 132 -24.28 -20.49 20.61
C VAL A 132 -23.39 -20.52 19.37
N MET A 133 -22.08 -20.38 19.53
CA MET A 133 -21.10 -20.32 18.45
C MET A 133 -21.06 -21.62 17.62
N ARG A 134 -21.17 -22.80 18.26
CA ARG A 134 -21.21 -24.10 17.56
C ARG A 134 -22.38 -24.25 16.59
N ARG A 135 -23.45 -23.47 16.77
CA ARG A 135 -24.66 -23.52 15.95
C ARG A 135 -24.79 -22.32 15.02
N LEU A 136 -23.93 -21.32 15.15
CA LEU A 136 -24.00 -20.08 14.38
C LEU A 136 -23.55 -20.33 12.93
N SER A 137 -24.46 -20.12 11.98
CA SER A 137 -24.20 -20.16 10.54
C SER A 137 -24.82 -18.94 9.86
N LYS A 138 -24.55 -18.76 8.56
CA LYS A 138 -25.14 -17.66 7.77
C LYS A 138 -26.67 -17.69 7.74
N ASP A 139 -27.28 -18.88 7.80
CA ASP A 139 -28.72 -19.05 7.65
C ASP A 139 -29.50 -18.73 8.94
N ASN A 140 -28.85 -18.87 10.10
CA ASN A 140 -29.50 -18.75 11.40
C ASN A 140 -28.99 -17.58 12.26
N VAL A 141 -28.19 -16.67 11.68
CA VAL A 141 -27.59 -15.51 12.37
C VAL A 141 -28.59 -14.70 13.18
N LYS A 142 -29.82 -14.50 12.69
CA LYS A 142 -30.82 -13.68 13.41
C LYS A 142 -31.25 -14.30 14.74
N GLU A 143 -31.34 -15.62 14.81
CA GLU A 143 -31.73 -16.32 16.03
C GLU A 143 -30.55 -16.39 16.99
N PHE A 144 -29.43 -16.94 16.52
CA PHE A 144 -28.24 -17.15 17.35
C PHE A 144 -27.53 -15.84 17.71
N GLY A 145 -27.61 -14.82 16.85
CA GLY A 145 -27.10 -13.48 17.17
C GLY A 145 -27.86 -12.80 18.30
N ARG A 146 -29.18 -12.97 18.40
CA ARG A 146 -29.94 -12.47 19.57
C ARG A 146 -29.55 -13.20 20.84
N LYS A 147 -29.36 -14.52 20.77
CA LYS A 147 -28.87 -15.32 21.91
C LYS A 147 -27.48 -14.87 22.33
N LEU A 148 -26.57 -14.67 21.36
CA LEU A 148 -25.22 -14.17 21.59
C LEU A 148 -25.23 -12.79 22.26
N GLY A 149 -26.08 -11.88 21.78
CA GLY A 149 -26.27 -10.57 22.38
C GLY A 149 -26.70 -10.65 23.85
N LYS A 150 -27.68 -11.51 24.17
CA LYS A 150 -28.13 -11.73 25.57
C LYS A 150 -27.02 -12.26 26.47
N VAL A 151 -26.26 -13.26 26.00
CA VAL A 151 -25.13 -13.83 26.76
C VAL A 151 -24.05 -12.75 27.02
N ALA A 152 -23.84 -11.83 26.07
CA ALA A 152 -22.86 -10.75 26.18
C ALA A 152 -23.25 -9.59 27.11
N HIS A 153 -24.48 -9.50 27.61
CA HIS A 153 -24.91 -8.35 28.42
C HIS A 153 -24.22 -8.29 29.78
N ALA A 154 -24.28 -9.37 30.57
CA ALA A 154 -23.72 -9.38 31.93
C ALA A 154 -22.19 -9.51 31.93
N ASN A 155 -21.64 -10.39 31.06
CA ASN A 155 -20.22 -10.75 31.05
C ASN A 155 -19.55 -10.53 29.68
N PRO A 156 -19.57 -9.31 29.11
CA PRO A 156 -18.97 -9.03 27.81
C PRO A 156 -17.49 -9.43 27.72
N LEU A 157 -16.68 -9.30 28.78
CA LEU A 157 -15.25 -9.69 28.75
C LEU A 157 -15.06 -11.19 28.50
N ALA A 158 -15.77 -12.04 29.24
CA ALA A 158 -15.68 -13.49 29.08
C ALA A 158 -16.19 -13.93 27.70
N VAL A 159 -17.31 -13.35 27.27
CA VAL A 159 -17.95 -13.65 25.99
C VAL A 159 -17.06 -13.23 24.81
N MET A 160 -16.52 -12.02 24.79
CA MET A 160 -15.65 -11.56 23.70
C MET A 160 -14.35 -12.34 23.64
N ASN A 161 -13.75 -12.69 24.78
CA ASN A 161 -12.56 -13.56 24.81
C ASN A 161 -12.83 -14.93 24.19
N ALA A 162 -13.94 -15.58 24.56
CA ALA A 162 -14.32 -16.87 23.99
C ALA A 162 -14.59 -16.78 22.48
N ILE A 163 -15.24 -15.71 22.02
CA ILE A 163 -15.51 -15.49 20.59
C ILE A 163 -14.23 -15.27 19.80
N VAL A 164 -13.33 -14.40 20.26
CA VAL A 164 -12.08 -14.11 19.55
C VAL A 164 -11.21 -15.36 19.44
N ARG A 165 -11.10 -16.17 20.51
CA ARG A 165 -10.41 -17.48 20.45
C ARG A 165 -10.98 -18.42 19.39
N GLN A 166 -12.32 -18.44 19.24
CA GLN A 166 -12.98 -19.25 18.21
C GLN A 166 -12.72 -18.71 16.80
N ILE A 167 -12.63 -17.39 16.63
CA ILE A 167 -12.31 -16.75 15.34
C ILE A 167 -10.86 -17.03 14.92
N GLU A 168 -9.92 -16.97 15.87
CA GLU A 168 -8.50 -17.29 15.62
C GLU A 168 -8.33 -18.73 15.10
N ALA A 169 -9.14 -19.66 15.60
CA ALA A 169 -9.11 -21.05 15.17
C ALA A 169 -9.88 -21.32 13.85
N TYR A 170 -10.98 -20.59 13.60
CA TYR A 170 -11.89 -20.88 12.49
C TYR A 170 -12.29 -19.59 11.72
N THR A 171 -11.51 -19.25 10.70
CA THR A 171 -11.69 -18.04 9.88
C THR A 171 -13.01 -17.98 9.11
N ASN A 172 -13.58 -19.14 8.75
CA ASN A 172 -14.89 -19.23 8.09
C ASN A 172 -16.04 -18.68 8.96
N MET A 173 -15.88 -18.62 10.29
CA MET A 173 -16.88 -18.06 11.20
C MET A 173 -16.85 -16.54 11.29
N ILE A 174 -15.82 -15.86 10.75
CA ILE A 174 -15.67 -14.40 10.83
C ILE A 174 -16.93 -13.68 10.34
N SER A 175 -17.43 -14.05 9.16
CA SER A 175 -18.61 -13.40 8.55
C SER A 175 -19.88 -13.64 9.38
N PRO A 176 -20.29 -14.89 9.69
CA PRO A 176 -21.46 -15.14 10.55
C PRO A 176 -21.40 -14.47 11.92
N VAL A 177 -20.21 -14.44 12.56
CA VAL A 177 -20.01 -13.81 13.87
C VAL A 177 -20.13 -12.29 13.77
N CYS A 178 -19.47 -11.69 12.76
CA CYS A 178 -19.66 -10.28 12.47
C CYS A 178 -21.14 -9.98 12.22
N ASP A 179 -21.89 -10.84 11.55
CA ASP A 179 -23.32 -10.62 11.33
C ASP A 179 -24.16 -10.69 12.62
N ALA A 180 -23.80 -11.60 13.53
CA ALA A 180 -24.43 -11.74 14.83
C ALA A 180 -24.20 -10.51 15.73
N PHE A 181 -23.09 -9.80 15.57
CA PHE A 181 -22.77 -8.62 16.37
C PHE A 181 -23.74 -7.45 16.21
N LYS A 182 -24.62 -7.48 15.21
CA LYS A 182 -25.74 -6.52 15.10
C LYS A 182 -26.53 -6.37 16.41
N TYR A 183 -26.55 -7.40 17.26
CA TYR A 183 -27.27 -7.42 18.53
C TYR A 183 -26.40 -7.10 19.76
N LEU A 184 -25.13 -6.72 19.58
CA LEU A 184 -24.27 -6.24 20.67
C LEU A 184 -24.63 -4.82 21.11
N THR A 185 -24.43 -4.55 22.40
CA THR A 185 -24.50 -3.20 22.97
C THR A 185 -23.24 -2.41 22.64
N ALA A 186 -23.28 -1.08 22.80
CA ALA A 186 -22.11 -0.22 22.60
C ALA A 186 -20.92 -0.62 23.50
N MET A 187 -21.19 -0.96 24.77
CA MET A 187 -20.18 -1.52 25.68
C MET A 187 -19.58 -2.84 25.15
N GLY A 188 -20.39 -3.70 24.55
CA GLY A 188 -19.91 -4.94 23.94
C GLY A 188 -18.89 -4.69 22.83
N TYR A 189 -19.08 -3.65 22.00
CA TYR A 189 -18.10 -3.26 20.97
C TYR A 189 -16.81 -2.71 21.57
N ASP A 190 -16.91 -1.89 22.62
CA ASP A 190 -15.74 -1.30 23.31
C ASP A 190 -14.88 -2.38 23.98
N VAL A 191 -15.54 -3.32 24.69
CA VAL A 191 -14.88 -4.49 25.29
C VAL A 191 -14.29 -5.41 24.22
N LEU A 192 -14.98 -5.60 23.08
CA LEU A 192 -14.42 -6.36 21.96
C LEU A 192 -13.14 -5.72 21.43
N THR A 193 -13.09 -4.39 21.27
CA THR A 193 -11.88 -3.69 20.85
C THR A 193 -10.74 -3.87 21.85
N PHE A 194 -11.03 -3.81 23.15
CA PHE A 194 -10.04 -4.10 24.20
C PHE A 194 -9.48 -5.52 24.07
N VAL A 195 -10.34 -6.54 23.96
CA VAL A 195 -9.93 -7.94 23.83
C VAL A 195 -9.09 -8.17 22.57
N VAL A 196 -9.44 -7.54 21.45
CA VAL A 196 -8.66 -7.65 20.20
C VAL A 196 -7.26 -7.06 20.38
N ILE A 197 -7.14 -5.88 20.98
CA ILE A 197 -5.84 -5.24 21.22
C ILE A 197 -5.00 -6.07 22.19
N GLU A 198 -5.61 -6.59 23.25
CA GLU A 198 -4.95 -7.48 24.20
C GLU A 198 -4.40 -8.73 23.48
N LYS A 199 -5.21 -9.37 22.62
CA LYS A 199 -4.81 -10.55 21.83
C LYS A 199 -3.67 -10.28 20.85
N LEU A 200 -3.56 -9.06 20.32
CA LEU A 200 -2.44 -8.62 19.49
C LEU A 200 -1.17 -8.37 20.33
N ALA A 201 -1.35 -7.88 21.57
CA ALA A 201 -0.28 -7.52 22.49
C ALA A 201 0.25 -8.68 23.37
N GLU A 202 -0.39 -9.85 23.35
CA GLU A 202 -0.08 -11.03 24.20
C GLU A 202 1.33 -11.64 24.03
N GLY A 203 2.21 -11.05 23.21
CA GLY A 203 3.58 -11.52 23.01
C GLY A 203 3.70 -12.87 22.27
N ARG A 204 2.61 -13.37 21.70
CA ARG A 204 2.60 -14.60 20.88
C ARG A 204 3.48 -14.44 19.65
N GLU A 205 4.12 -15.53 19.22
CA GLU A 205 4.85 -15.54 17.94
C GLU A 205 3.89 -15.22 16.79
N LYS A 206 4.23 -14.16 16.06
CA LYS A 206 3.44 -13.63 14.94
C LYS A 206 3.78 -14.32 13.62
N LEU A 207 4.92 -15.01 13.55
CA LEU A 207 5.31 -15.89 12.45
C LEU A 207 4.96 -17.34 12.80
N LYS A 208 4.85 -18.19 11.79
CA LYS A 208 4.78 -19.65 11.99
C LYS A 208 6.16 -20.21 12.35
N ASP A 209 6.19 -21.47 12.76
CA ASP A 209 7.40 -22.24 13.04
C ASP A 209 8.38 -22.29 11.84
N ASP A 210 7.88 -22.06 10.61
CA ASP A 210 8.72 -21.94 9.41
C ASP A 210 9.53 -20.63 9.34
N GLY A 211 9.28 -19.69 10.26
CA GLY A 211 9.95 -18.41 10.37
C GLY A 211 9.75 -17.48 9.17
N GLN A 212 8.78 -17.77 8.28
CA GLN A 212 8.56 -17.04 7.03
C GLN A 212 7.14 -16.54 6.91
N ASN A 213 6.17 -17.42 7.17
CA ASN A 213 4.77 -17.09 6.98
C ASN A 213 4.18 -16.46 8.24
N VAL A 214 3.27 -15.51 8.05
CA VAL A 214 2.48 -14.97 9.14
C VAL A 214 1.63 -16.09 9.75
N SER A 215 1.54 -16.09 11.08
CA SER A 215 0.71 -17.00 11.85
C SER A 215 -0.77 -16.91 11.44
N LEU A 216 -1.44 -18.05 11.45
CA LEU A 216 -2.86 -18.12 11.05
C LEU A 216 -3.75 -17.28 11.97
N TRP A 217 -3.43 -17.22 13.26
CA TRP A 217 -4.18 -16.45 14.24
C TRP A 217 -4.09 -14.94 13.96
N LEU A 218 -2.91 -14.42 13.61
CA LEU A 218 -2.74 -13.00 13.31
C LEU A 218 -3.47 -12.62 12.02
N SER A 219 -3.37 -13.47 10.99
CA SER A 219 -4.12 -13.29 9.75
C SER A 219 -5.64 -13.31 10.00
N ALA A 220 -6.13 -14.25 10.81
CA ALA A 220 -7.54 -14.34 11.17
C ALA A 220 -8.01 -13.07 11.91
N LEU A 221 -7.21 -12.59 12.86
CA LEU A 221 -7.54 -11.43 13.67
C LEU A 221 -7.51 -10.13 12.85
N ALA A 222 -6.55 -9.97 11.94
CA ALA A 222 -6.51 -8.87 10.97
C ALA A 222 -7.77 -8.87 10.08
N THR A 223 -8.11 -10.02 9.48
CA THR A 223 -9.34 -10.18 8.67
C THR A 223 -10.59 -9.85 9.46
N PHE A 224 -10.66 -10.30 10.70
CA PHE A 224 -11.76 -9.98 11.60
C PHE A 224 -11.86 -8.47 11.89
N CYS A 225 -10.73 -7.80 12.18
CA CYS A 225 -10.68 -6.35 12.39
C CYS A 225 -11.23 -5.59 11.17
N GLY A 226 -10.81 -5.95 9.96
CA GLY A 226 -11.32 -5.34 8.72
C GLY A 226 -12.83 -5.51 8.54
N HIS A 227 -13.37 -6.72 8.79
CA HIS A 227 -14.82 -6.98 8.67
C HIS A 227 -15.63 -6.21 9.72
N LEU A 228 -15.15 -6.21 10.97
CA LEU A 228 -15.76 -5.50 12.08
C LEU A 228 -15.77 -3.98 11.83
N ALA A 229 -14.63 -3.45 11.40
CA ALA A 229 -14.42 -2.04 11.07
C ALA A 229 -15.18 -1.59 9.82
N LYS A 230 -15.45 -2.47 8.86
CA LYS A 230 -16.32 -2.14 7.73
C LYS A 230 -17.78 -1.96 8.19
N LYS A 231 -18.23 -2.81 9.11
CA LYS A 231 -19.66 -3.00 9.37
C LYS A 231 -20.23 -2.13 10.50
N TYR A 232 -19.49 -1.93 11.59
CA TYR A 232 -20.04 -1.36 12.82
C TYR A 232 -19.33 -0.09 13.28
N GLY A 233 -20.03 1.05 13.27
CA GLY A 233 -19.46 2.36 13.64
C GLY A 233 -19.08 2.51 15.11
N ASN A 234 -19.62 1.66 15.99
CA ASN A 234 -19.39 1.69 17.44
C ASN A 234 -18.02 1.12 17.86
N VAL A 235 -17.26 0.55 16.92
CA VAL A 235 -15.92 0.02 17.18
C VAL A 235 -14.96 1.18 17.38
N GLU A 236 -14.18 1.16 18.47
CA GLU A 236 -13.19 2.19 18.79
C GLU A 236 -11.93 2.05 17.91
N LEU A 237 -12.07 2.39 16.63
CA LEU A 237 -10.98 2.29 15.64
C LEU A 237 -9.76 3.12 16.03
N SER A 238 -9.97 4.27 16.66
CA SER A 238 -8.87 5.13 17.08
C SER A 238 -7.95 4.45 18.12
N ALA A 239 -8.50 3.58 18.98
CA ALA A 239 -7.71 2.80 19.93
C ALA A 239 -6.84 1.75 19.22
N LEU A 240 -7.42 1.06 18.23
CA LEU A 240 -6.71 0.07 17.42
C LEU A 240 -5.60 0.74 16.58
N LEU A 241 -5.88 1.91 15.99
CA LEU A 241 -4.88 2.68 15.24
C LEU A 241 -3.77 3.22 16.16
N GLN A 242 -4.09 3.63 17.38
CA GLN A 242 -3.08 4.04 18.36
C GLN A 242 -2.17 2.87 18.76
N TYR A 243 -2.73 1.67 18.92
CA TYR A 243 -1.94 0.45 19.14
C TYR A 243 -0.93 0.25 18.00
N LEU A 244 -1.37 0.37 16.74
CA LEU A 244 -0.49 0.23 15.57
C LEU A 244 0.61 1.29 15.51
N VAL A 245 0.32 2.53 15.90
CA VAL A 245 1.34 3.58 16.03
C VAL A 245 2.39 3.19 17.07
N ASN A 246 1.97 2.66 18.22
CA ASN A 246 2.88 2.26 19.29
C ASN A 246 3.75 1.06 18.87
N THR A 247 3.17 0.04 18.21
CA THR A 247 3.94 -1.12 17.74
C THR A 247 4.97 -0.75 16.67
N LEU A 248 4.66 0.23 15.83
CA LEU A 248 5.61 0.73 14.82
C LEU A 248 6.75 1.54 15.44
N LYS A 249 6.50 2.29 16.53
CA LYS A 249 7.58 2.93 17.30
C LYS A 249 8.56 1.90 17.84
N ASP A 250 8.08 0.71 18.19
CA ASP A 250 8.88 -0.43 18.62
C ASP A 250 9.45 -1.25 17.44
N ASN A 251 9.38 -0.74 16.20
CA ASN A 251 9.83 -1.38 14.96
C ASN A 251 9.17 -2.75 14.65
N GLN A 252 7.97 -3.02 15.18
CA GLN A 252 7.23 -4.25 14.86
C GLN A 252 6.41 -4.07 13.58
N SER A 253 6.87 -4.65 12.48
CA SER A 253 6.23 -4.51 11.15
C SER A 253 5.02 -5.43 10.94
N LEU A 254 4.93 -6.56 11.63
CA LEU A 254 3.91 -7.59 11.35
C LEU A 254 2.47 -7.13 11.64
N ASP A 255 2.28 -6.21 12.58
CA ASP A 255 0.95 -5.67 12.91
C ASP A 255 0.41 -4.75 11.83
N LEU A 256 1.23 -4.32 10.86
CA LEU A 256 0.77 -3.61 9.67
C LEU A 256 -0.23 -4.43 8.84
N LEU A 257 -0.24 -5.76 8.99
CA LEU A 257 -1.27 -6.60 8.39
C LEU A 257 -2.68 -6.18 8.83
N VAL A 258 -2.85 -5.74 10.07
CA VAL A 258 -4.13 -5.22 10.58
C VAL A 258 -4.49 -3.93 9.85
N LEU A 259 -3.54 -3.01 9.67
CA LEU A 259 -3.78 -1.76 8.93
C LEU A 259 -4.16 -2.03 7.47
N LYS A 260 -3.40 -2.91 6.80
CA LYS A 260 -3.66 -3.32 5.42
C LYS A 260 -5.10 -3.80 5.26
N GLU A 261 -5.54 -4.71 6.14
CA GLU A 261 -6.87 -5.31 6.07
C GLU A 261 -8.00 -4.35 6.48
N LEU A 262 -7.73 -3.40 7.40
CA LEU A 262 -8.65 -2.30 7.69
C LEU A 262 -8.89 -1.44 6.44
N ILE A 263 -7.83 -1.03 5.75
CA ILE A 263 -7.96 -0.22 4.54
C ILE A 263 -8.66 -1.03 3.45
N THR A 264 -8.23 -2.26 3.17
CA THR A 264 -8.83 -3.13 2.14
C THR A 264 -10.34 -3.28 2.34
N ARG A 265 -10.76 -3.66 3.56
CA ARG A 265 -12.17 -3.98 3.81
C ARG A 265 -13.06 -2.75 3.92
N MET A 266 -12.56 -1.64 4.47
CA MET A 266 -13.36 -0.42 4.64
C MET A 266 -13.49 0.36 3.33
N THR A 267 -12.43 0.43 2.52
CA THR A 267 -12.40 1.23 1.29
C THR A 267 -12.73 0.40 0.04
N GLY A 268 -12.48 -0.90 0.08
CA GLY A 268 -12.57 -1.77 -1.10
C GLY A 268 -11.42 -1.54 -2.07
N ASN A 269 -10.34 -0.87 -1.65
CA ASN A 269 -9.10 -0.78 -2.40
C ASN A 269 -8.29 -2.05 -2.17
N GLU A 270 -7.98 -2.77 -3.24
CA GLU A 270 -7.09 -3.92 -3.17
C GLU A 270 -5.64 -3.46 -3.32
N PRO A 271 -4.67 -4.13 -2.66
CA PRO A 271 -3.26 -3.85 -2.86
C PRO A 271 -2.85 -4.06 -4.33
N LEU A 272 -1.95 -3.21 -4.84
CA LEU A 272 -1.56 -3.14 -6.25
C LEU A 272 -0.41 -4.07 -6.65
N GLU A 273 -0.25 -5.21 -5.96
CA GLU A 273 0.73 -6.24 -6.31
C GLU A 273 0.13 -7.33 -7.22
N ASP A 274 1.00 -8.07 -7.92
CA ASP A 274 0.63 -9.15 -8.85
C ASP A 274 -0.35 -8.79 -9.99
N MET A 275 -0.42 -7.51 -10.34
CA MET A 275 -1.21 -7.02 -11.47
C MET A 275 -0.77 -7.63 -12.81
N SER A 276 -1.75 -8.02 -13.63
CA SER A 276 -1.54 -8.44 -15.03
C SER A 276 -1.01 -7.28 -15.89
N ASP A 277 -0.34 -7.59 -17.02
CA ASP A 277 0.19 -6.57 -17.95
C ASP A 277 -0.89 -5.56 -18.38
N ALA A 278 -2.14 -6.01 -18.50
CA ALA A 278 -3.27 -5.15 -18.84
C ALA A 278 -3.62 -4.16 -17.73
N GLN A 279 -3.67 -4.64 -16.49
CA GLN A 279 -3.94 -3.79 -15.33
C GLN A 279 -2.80 -2.79 -15.09
N VAL A 280 -1.54 -3.20 -15.26
CA VAL A 280 -0.40 -2.30 -15.11
C VAL A 280 -0.42 -1.21 -16.18
N ALA A 281 -0.75 -1.55 -17.43
CA ALA A 281 -0.91 -0.55 -18.49
C ALA A 281 -2.05 0.45 -18.17
N ALA A 282 -3.16 -0.04 -17.60
CA ALA A 282 -4.28 0.81 -17.16
C ALA A 282 -3.89 1.78 -16.03
N MET A 283 -2.84 1.50 -15.23
CA MET A 283 -2.31 2.43 -14.23
C MET A 283 -1.75 3.72 -14.81
N SER A 284 -1.42 3.72 -16.11
CA SER A 284 -1.00 4.92 -16.83
C SER A 284 -2.20 5.74 -17.33
N GLY A 285 -3.44 5.26 -17.16
CA GLY A 285 -4.65 5.97 -17.55
C GLY A 285 -5.20 6.87 -16.44
N GLY A 286 -6.34 7.48 -16.71
CA GLY A 286 -7.13 8.22 -15.74
C GLY A 286 -7.85 7.31 -14.73
N GLU A 287 -8.55 7.94 -13.80
CA GLU A 287 -9.14 7.27 -12.64
C GLU A 287 -10.25 6.30 -13.05
N THR A 288 -11.03 6.63 -14.09
CA THR A 288 -12.10 5.77 -14.59
C THR A 288 -11.53 4.48 -15.16
N LEU A 289 -10.52 4.56 -16.03
CA LEU A 289 -9.86 3.38 -16.59
C LEU A 289 -9.19 2.52 -15.51
N LYS A 290 -8.51 3.14 -14.55
CA LYS A 290 -7.93 2.43 -13.40
C LYS A 290 -9.00 1.69 -12.61
N SER A 291 -10.11 2.37 -12.32
CA SER A 291 -11.20 1.79 -11.54
C SER A 291 -11.81 0.60 -12.27
N GLU A 292 -12.05 0.65 -13.58
CA GLU A 292 -12.59 -0.48 -14.34
C GLU A 292 -11.56 -1.63 -14.46
N ALA A 293 -10.27 -1.34 -14.60
CA ALA A 293 -9.24 -2.37 -14.70
C ALA A 293 -8.93 -3.08 -13.36
N ILE A 294 -8.98 -2.35 -12.24
CA ILE A 294 -8.60 -2.85 -10.91
C ILE A 294 -9.83 -3.34 -10.15
N ASN A 295 -10.93 -2.59 -10.19
CA ASN A 295 -12.15 -2.86 -9.42
C ASN A 295 -13.20 -3.67 -10.20
N PHE A 296 -12.87 -4.27 -11.34
CA PHE A 296 -13.80 -5.11 -12.13
C PHE A 296 -14.55 -6.15 -11.28
N ASN A 297 -13.94 -6.62 -10.18
CA ASN A 297 -14.52 -7.59 -9.24
C ASN A 297 -14.91 -7.00 -7.87
N SER A 298 -14.65 -5.71 -7.59
CA SER A 298 -15.05 -5.11 -6.31
C SER A 298 -16.55 -4.79 -6.33
N ALA A 299 -17.34 -5.73 -5.84
CA ALA A 299 -18.79 -5.61 -5.63
C ALA A 299 -19.21 -4.53 -4.59
N MET A 300 -18.28 -3.70 -4.10
CA MET A 300 -18.61 -2.68 -3.10
C MET A 300 -19.29 -1.48 -3.75
N ALA A 301 -20.54 -1.21 -3.33
CA ALA A 301 -21.28 -0.04 -3.76
C ALA A 301 -20.54 1.28 -3.39
N PRO A 302 -20.51 2.29 -4.27
CA PRO A 302 -19.78 3.55 -4.04
C PRO A 302 -20.14 4.26 -2.72
N LYS A 303 -21.41 4.21 -2.32
CA LYS A 303 -21.88 4.78 -1.04
C LYS A 303 -21.27 4.10 0.18
N VAL A 304 -21.09 2.77 0.12
CA VAL A 304 -20.48 1.99 1.21
C VAL A 304 -18.99 2.31 1.30
N ARG A 305 -18.30 2.38 0.16
CA ARG A 305 -16.90 2.81 0.05
C ARG A 305 -16.69 4.19 0.67
N ALA A 306 -17.45 5.20 0.23
CA ALA A 306 -17.32 6.56 0.73
C ALA A 306 -17.53 6.65 2.26
N LYS A 307 -18.49 5.89 2.80
CA LYS A 307 -18.72 5.80 4.25
C LYS A 307 -17.55 5.15 4.99
N GLY A 308 -16.97 4.10 4.43
CA GLY A 308 -15.78 3.44 4.99
C GLY A 308 -14.56 4.35 5.00
N VAL A 309 -14.29 5.02 3.88
CA VAL A 309 -13.20 6.02 3.75
C VAL A 309 -13.37 7.13 4.78
N ALA A 310 -14.53 7.76 4.84
CA ALA A 310 -14.81 8.85 5.80
C ALA A 310 -14.62 8.38 7.24
N ARG A 311 -15.12 7.19 7.58
CA ARG A 311 -15.01 6.66 8.94
C ARG A 311 -13.56 6.38 9.36
N LEU A 312 -12.75 5.78 8.48
CA LEU A 312 -11.34 5.51 8.77
C LEU A 312 -10.56 6.82 8.91
N ARG A 313 -10.81 7.78 8.01
CA ARG A 313 -10.26 9.14 8.06
C ARG A 313 -10.59 9.83 9.38
N ASP A 314 -11.87 9.85 9.75
CA ASP A 314 -12.33 10.53 10.98
C ASP A 314 -11.75 9.86 12.24
N ALA A 315 -11.51 8.54 12.21
CA ALA A 315 -10.84 7.83 13.31
C ALA A 315 -9.36 8.19 13.46
N LEU A 316 -8.64 8.37 12.33
CA LEU A 316 -7.25 8.84 12.31
C LEU A 316 -7.13 10.29 12.77
N GLN A 317 -8.02 11.18 12.29
CA GLN A 317 -8.01 12.59 12.66
C GLN A 317 -8.35 12.83 14.13
N ARG A 318 -9.32 12.08 14.67
CA ARG A 318 -9.74 12.22 16.06
C ARG A 318 -8.66 11.77 17.04
N GLY A 319 -7.82 10.81 16.64
CA GLY A 319 -6.95 10.09 17.55
C GLY A 319 -7.75 9.39 18.67
N ALA A 320 -7.06 8.80 19.64
CA ALA A 320 -7.72 8.42 20.89
C ALA A 320 -8.28 9.67 21.58
N LYS A 321 -9.44 9.59 22.26
CA LYS A 321 -10.05 10.76 22.94
C LYS A 321 -9.01 11.52 23.80
N GLY A 322 -8.68 12.75 23.42
CA GLY A 322 -7.69 13.61 24.07
C GLY A 322 -6.27 13.59 23.47
N GLY A 323 -6.05 12.84 22.37
CA GLY A 323 -4.78 12.76 21.66
C GLY A 323 -4.78 13.47 20.31
N ASP A 324 -3.59 13.57 19.72
CA ASP A 324 -3.36 14.18 18.40
C ASP A 324 -3.83 13.29 17.24
N SER A 325 -3.90 13.88 16.05
CA SER A 325 -4.14 13.15 14.81
C SER A 325 -3.06 12.10 14.57
N LEU A 326 -3.49 10.86 14.28
CA LEU A 326 -2.60 9.74 13.96
C LEU A 326 -2.24 9.67 12.48
N THR A 327 -2.78 10.57 11.65
CA THR A 327 -2.68 10.49 10.20
C THR A 327 -1.24 10.60 9.69
N VAL A 328 -0.53 11.66 10.09
CA VAL A 328 0.87 11.87 9.69
C VAL A 328 1.83 10.95 10.47
N PRO A 329 1.72 10.80 11.80
CA PRO A 329 2.59 9.88 12.54
C PRO A 329 2.60 8.46 11.97
N LEU A 330 1.42 7.93 11.63
CA LEU A 330 1.33 6.60 11.04
C LEU A 330 2.01 6.53 9.66
N LEU A 331 1.84 7.56 8.80
CA LEU A 331 2.52 7.64 7.51
C LEU A 331 4.05 7.62 7.65
N ILE A 332 4.59 8.45 8.55
CA ILE A 332 6.03 8.57 8.79
C ILE A 332 6.59 7.27 9.38
N LEU A 333 5.92 6.69 10.37
CA LEU A 333 6.37 5.46 11.02
C LEU A 333 6.35 4.27 10.07
N ILE A 334 5.37 4.15 9.18
CA ILE A 334 5.37 3.11 8.14
C ILE A 334 6.58 3.30 7.20
N ALA A 335 6.85 4.55 6.80
CA ALA A 335 7.96 4.84 5.89
C ALA A 335 9.33 4.58 6.54
N GLN A 336 9.50 4.92 7.81
CA GLN A 336 10.71 4.62 8.59
C GLN A 336 10.85 3.11 8.85
N CYS A 337 9.75 2.43 9.19
CA CYS A 337 9.75 0.98 9.40
C CYS A 337 10.25 0.25 8.13
N ARG A 338 9.76 0.64 6.95
CA ARG A 338 10.25 0.11 5.66
C ARG A 338 11.77 0.22 5.54
N GLN A 339 12.35 1.38 5.82
CA GLN A 339 13.80 1.62 5.75
C GLN A 339 14.57 0.81 6.80
N ASN A 340 13.98 0.62 7.98
CA ASN A 340 14.64 -0.02 9.12
C ASN A 340 14.58 -1.54 9.11
N ILE A 341 13.62 -2.17 8.42
CA ILE A 341 13.43 -3.64 8.41
C ILE A 341 14.73 -4.37 8.08
N VAL A 342 15.50 -3.89 7.10
CA VAL A 342 16.75 -4.55 6.68
C VAL A 342 17.82 -4.53 7.78
N PHE A 343 17.81 -3.52 8.64
CA PHE A 343 18.83 -3.29 9.67
C PHE A 343 18.43 -3.80 11.06
N ASN A 344 17.15 -3.73 11.40
CA ASN A 344 16.65 -4.00 12.75
C ASN A 344 16.01 -5.39 12.91
N THR A 345 15.84 -6.15 11.83
CA THR A 345 15.31 -7.52 11.92
C THR A 345 16.36 -8.45 12.54
N PRO A 346 16.05 -9.18 13.63
CA PRO A 346 17.04 -10.05 14.31
C PRO A 346 17.42 -11.29 13.49
N SER A 347 16.57 -11.71 12.55
CA SER A 347 16.82 -12.87 11.68
C SER A 347 17.83 -12.56 10.59
N LYS A 348 18.69 -13.53 10.26
CA LYS A 348 19.63 -13.46 9.13
C LYS A 348 19.06 -14.05 7.83
N HIS A 349 17.83 -14.56 7.85
CA HIS A 349 17.21 -15.18 6.69
C HIS A 349 16.72 -14.12 5.70
N LEU A 350 17.45 -13.92 4.60
CA LEU A 350 17.15 -12.93 3.57
C LEU A 350 15.72 -13.04 3.02
N LYS A 351 15.20 -14.27 2.88
CA LYS A 351 13.83 -14.51 2.44
C LYS A 351 12.80 -13.86 3.37
N LEU A 352 12.94 -14.04 4.69
CA LEU A 352 12.05 -13.39 5.67
C LEU A 352 12.18 -11.87 5.60
N ILE A 353 13.41 -11.34 5.60
CA ILE A 353 13.65 -9.88 5.54
C ILE A 353 12.98 -9.29 4.29
N SER A 354 13.11 -9.97 3.14
CA SER A 354 12.49 -9.54 1.89
C SER A 354 10.96 -9.52 1.97
N GLN A 355 10.35 -10.53 2.59
CA GLN A 355 8.89 -10.61 2.79
C GLN A 355 8.38 -9.52 3.75
N LEU A 356 9.09 -9.25 4.83
CA LEU A 356 8.74 -8.16 5.76
C LEU A 356 8.82 -6.81 5.06
N TYR A 357 9.88 -6.57 4.29
CA TYR A 357 10.06 -5.34 3.51
C TYR A 357 8.94 -5.17 2.48
N ASP A 358 8.65 -6.22 1.71
CA ASP A 358 7.59 -6.21 0.68
C ASP A 358 6.20 -5.96 1.29
N GLY A 359 5.87 -6.60 2.42
CA GLY A 359 4.60 -6.36 3.12
C GLY A 359 4.48 -4.95 3.71
N CYS A 360 5.59 -4.38 4.19
CA CYS A 360 5.63 -2.99 4.66
C CYS A 360 5.49 -2.01 3.49
N GLN A 361 6.17 -2.25 2.36
CA GLN A 361 6.08 -1.44 1.15
C GLN A 361 4.65 -1.44 0.58
N GLU A 362 4.00 -2.60 0.55
CA GLU A 362 2.62 -2.72 0.11
C GLU A 362 1.67 -1.93 1.03
N THR A 363 1.85 -2.03 2.35
CA THR A 363 1.04 -1.27 3.31
C THR A 363 1.29 0.24 3.21
N PHE A 364 2.54 0.65 2.95
CA PHE A 364 2.91 2.05 2.72
C PHE A 364 2.16 2.63 1.51
N PHE A 365 2.18 1.93 0.38
CA PHE A 365 1.43 2.33 -0.82
C PHE A 365 -0.06 2.38 -0.55
N HIS A 366 -0.60 1.34 0.09
CA HIS A 366 -2.01 1.26 0.37
C HIS A 366 -2.49 2.42 1.27
N TYR A 367 -1.65 2.82 2.23
CA TYR A 367 -1.94 3.97 3.07
C TYR A 367 -1.85 5.29 2.30
N CYS A 368 -0.83 5.48 1.45
CA CYS A 368 -0.71 6.68 0.60
C CYS A 368 -1.91 6.85 -0.33
N ASP A 369 -2.33 5.76 -0.99
CA ASP A 369 -3.51 5.75 -1.88
C ASP A 369 -4.79 6.05 -1.11
N PHE A 370 -4.95 5.49 0.10
CA PHE A 370 -6.06 5.82 0.98
C PHE A 370 -6.08 7.31 1.34
N LEU A 371 -4.95 7.90 1.73
CA LEU A 371 -4.88 9.31 2.09
C LEU A 371 -5.23 10.21 0.89
N ALA A 372 -4.73 9.90 -0.30
CA ALA A 372 -5.04 10.64 -1.52
C ALA A 372 -6.53 10.56 -1.90
N GLN A 373 -7.24 9.50 -1.50
CA GLN A 373 -8.69 9.38 -1.71
C GLN A 373 -9.52 9.98 -0.57
N ALA A 374 -9.00 9.98 0.66
CA ALA A 374 -9.73 10.42 1.85
C ALA A 374 -9.80 11.94 2.01
N TYR A 375 -8.84 12.64 1.41
CA TYR A 375 -8.67 14.09 1.49
C TYR A 375 -8.75 14.72 0.10
N ASP A 376 -9.29 15.93 0.02
CA ASP A 376 -9.12 16.78 -1.14
C ASP A 376 -7.67 17.32 -1.21
N ASP A 377 -7.26 17.78 -2.39
CA ASP A 377 -5.87 18.20 -2.63
C ASP A 377 -5.41 19.32 -1.67
N GLU A 378 -6.30 20.24 -1.30
CA GLU A 378 -5.99 21.34 -0.37
C GLU A 378 -5.76 20.84 1.06
N LYS A 379 -6.64 20.00 1.60
CA LYS A 379 -6.46 19.41 2.93
C LYS A 379 -5.28 18.46 2.96
N TYR A 380 -5.05 17.70 1.88
CA TYR A 380 -3.89 16.84 1.76
C TYR A 380 -2.59 17.67 1.84
N ALA A 381 -2.49 18.72 1.05
CA ALA A 381 -1.32 19.61 1.04
C ALA A 381 -1.08 20.31 2.38
N LYS A 382 -2.15 20.70 3.10
CA LYS A 382 -2.04 21.31 4.43
C LYS A 382 -1.60 20.32 5.51
N MET A 383 -1.97 19.06 5.36
CA MET A 383 -1.73 18.01 6.36
C MET A 383 -0.34 17.40 6.25
N ILE A 384 0.14 17.16 5.01
CA ILE A 384 1.38 16.44 4.76
C ILE A 384 2.59 17.36 5.02
N PRO A 385 3.64 16.87 5.71
CA PRO A 385 4.85 17.64 5.91
C PRO A 385 5.49 18.06 4.58
N SER A 386 6.18 19.18 4.59
CA SER A 386 6.97 19.65 3.46
C SER A 386 8.01 18.62 3.04
N LEU A 387 8.45 18.71 1.79
CA LEU A 387 9.46 17.82 1.25
C LEU A 387 10.78 17.89 2.05
N LYS A 388 11.12 19.08 2.56
CA LYS A 388 12.23 19.30 3.47
C LYS A 388 12.06 18.55 4.79
N GLU A 389 10.92 18.70 5.47
CA GLU A 389 10.64 18.03 6.75
C GLU A 389 10.68 16.50 6.59
N LEU A 390 10.09 15.96 5.51
CA LEU A 390 10.11 14.53 5.23
C LEU A 390 11.53 13.97 5.16
N VAL A 391 12.43 14.63 4.42
CA VAL A 391 13.79 14.12 4.20
C VAL A 391 14.73 14.46 5.34
N HIS A 392 14.74 15.71 5.81
CA HIS A 392 15.73 16.21 6.74
C HIS A 392 15.34 16.01 8.21
N ASP A 393 14.08 16.21 8.55
CA ASP A 393 13.64 16.14 9.96
C ASP A 393 13.19 14.72 10.32
N TYR A 394 12.46 14.05 9.42
CA TYR A 394 11.97 12.69 9.63
C TYR A 394 12.89 11.59 9.05
N GLY A 395 13.90 11.94 8.26
CA GLY A 395 14.85 10.96 7.71
C GLY A 395 14.23 9.99 6.69
N ILE A 396 13.18 10.41 5.98
CA ILE A 396 12.55 9.59 4.92
C ILE A 396 13.41 9.65 3.66
N GLU A 397 13.65 8.50 3.05
CA GLU A 397 14.40 8.40 1.81
C GLU A 397 13.71 9.18 0.68
N PRO A 398 14.46 9.81 -0.24
CA PRO A 398 13.88 10.68 -1.26
C PRO A 398 12.77 10.02 -2.09
N GLY A 399 12.92 8.75 -2.46
CA GLY A 399 11.92 8.04 -3.27
C GLY A 399 10.54 7.96 -2.60
N ALA A 400 10.50 7.67 -1.30
CA ALA A 400 9.27 7.64 -0.53
C ALA A 400 8.76 9.05 -0.19
N ALA A 401 9.64 10.00 0.11
CA ALA A 401 9.27 11.39 0.34
C ALA A 401 8.58 11.98 -0.91
N PHE A 402 9.13 11.75 -2.11
CA PHE A 402 8.49 12.16 -3.35
C PHE A 402 7.17 11.44 -3.61
N HIS A 403 7.03 10.17 -3.25
CA HIS A 403 5.76 9.47 -3.40
C HIS A 403 4.67 10.08 -2.52
N ILE A 404 4.99 10.35 -1.24
CA ILE A 404 4.10 11.05 -0.29
C ILE A 404 3.75 12.43 -0.81
N PHE A 405 4.73 13.20 -1.27
CA PHE A 405 4.52 14.60 -1.66
C PHE A 405 3.96 14.75 -3.09
N ARG A 406 3.94 13.69 -3.89
CA ARG A 406 3.54 13.73 -5.31
C ARG A 406 2.15 14.33 -5.56
N PRO A 407 1.11 14.04 -4.77
CA PRO A 407 -0.20 14.66 -4.97
C PRO A 407 -0.15 16.18 -4.90
N VAL A 408 0.72 16.75 -4.04
CA VAL A 408 0.98 18.20 -3.97
C VAL A 408 1.72 18.68 -5.22
N LEU A 409 2.73 17.94 -5.67
CA LEU A 409 3.53 18.28 -6.87
C LEU A 409 2.73 18.24 -8.17
N ARG A 410 1.55 17.60 -8.23
CA ARG A 410 0.66 17.67 -9.39
C ARG A 410 0.18 19.10 -9.68
N HIS A 411 0.20 19.97 -8.67
CA HIS A 411 -0.15 21.38 -8.76
C HIS A 411 1.03 22.30 -9.09
N LEU A 412 2.19 21.74 -9.45
CA LEU A 412 3.36 22.52 -9.86
C LEU A 412 3.01 23.46 -11.03
N LYS A 413 3.19 24.76 -10.81
CA LYS A 413 3.08 25.79 -11.84
C LYS A 413 4.33 25.76 -12.73
N PRO A 414 4.22 25.90 -14.06
CA PRO A 414 5.39 25.88 -14.95
C PRO A 414 6.46 26.88 -14.54
N ARG A 415 7.73 26.46 -14.51
CA ARG A 415 8.85 27.37 -14.25
C ARG A 415 9.06 28.29 -15.45
N PRO A 416 9.24 29.61 -15.24
CA PRO A 416 9.71 30.49 -16.30
C PRO A 416 11.09 30.05 -16.81
N ALA A 417 11.26 29.96 -18.13
CA ALA A 417 12.56 29.66 -18.71
C ALA A 417 13.51 30.86 -18.55
N PRO A 418 14.78 30.65 -18.12
CA PRO A 418 15.77 31.71 -18.10
C PRO A 418 15.99 32.28 -19.51
N SER A 419 16.04 33.61 -19.62
CA SER A 419 16.38 34.31 -20.85
C SER A 419 17.20 35.56 -20.54
N LYS A 420 17.72 36.25 -21.57
CA LYS A 420 18.43 37.52 -21.38
C LYS A 420 17.58 38.56 -20.63
N ASP A 421 16.27 38.53 -20.83
CA ASP A 421 15.30 39.44 -20.19
C ASP A 421 14.76 38.92 -18.85
N LYS A 422 14.97 37.63 -18.55
CA LYS A 422 14.52 36.96 -17.32
C LYS A 422 15.66 36.17 -16.69
N PRO A 423 16.45 36.80 -15.80
CA PRO A 423 17.51 36.14 -15.05
C PRO A 423 16.99 34.95 -14.23
N VAL A 424 17.89 34.02 -13.92
CA VAL A 424 17.58 32.81 -13.12
C VAL A 424 16.96 33.17 -11.76
N ASP A 425 17.39 34.25 -11.12
CA ASP A 425 16.84 34.71 -9.84
C ASP A 425 15.36 35.08 -9.93
N VAL A 426 14.94 35.71 -11.04
CA VAL A 426 13.54 36.03 -11.31
C VAL A 426 12.73 34.76 -11.55
N CYS A 427 13.31 33.78 -12.25
CA CYS A 427 12.68 32.47 -12.43
C CYS A 427 12.55 31.70 -11.10
N ASN A 428 13.52 31.85 -10.19
CA ASN A 428 13.52 31.22 -8.87
C ASN A 428 12.52 31.88 -7.91
N ALA A 429 12.31 33.19 -8.01
CA ALA A 429 11.31 33.92 -7.21
C ALA A 429 9.86 33.60 -7.64
N ALA A 430 9.64 32.98 -8.81
CA ALA A 430 8.32 32.60 -9.26
C ALA A 430 7.70 31.52 -8.36
N ILE A 431 6.38 31.60 -8.16
CA ILE A 431 5.63 30.65 -7.33
C ILE A 431 5.59 29.28 -8.03
N ALA A 432 6.13 28.26 -7.37
CA ALA A 432 6.06 26.87 -7.82
C ALA A 432 4.78 26.18 -7.32
N LEU A 433 4.44 26.37 -6.05
CA LEU A 433 3.27 25.77 -5.38
C LEU A 433 2.47 26.84 -4.63
N ASP A 434 1.15 26.72 -4.70
CA ASP A 434 0.18 27.62 -4.07
C ASP A 434 -1.07 26.80 -3.73
N ILE A 435 -0.95 25.95 -2.70
CA ILE A 435 -1.99 25.00 -2.30
C ILE A 435 -1.89 24.73 -0.80
N GLY A 436 -3.02 24.45 -0.14
CA GLY A 436 -3.05 24.12 1.29
C GLY A 436 -2.69 25.30 2.23
N GLY A 437 -2.68 26.53 1.71
CA GLY A 437 -2.31 27.74 2.46
C GLY A 437 -0.80 28.00 2.52
N ALA A 438 0.03 27.15 1.91
CA ALA A 438 1.46 27.35 1.77
C ALA A 438 1.80 27.84 0.36
N LYS A 439 2.71 28.82 0.28
CA LYS A 439 3.28 29.30 -0.97
C LYS A 439 4.77 28.97 -0.97
N THR A 440 5.21 28.27 -2.00
CA THR A 440 6.62 27.90 -2.17
C THR A 440 7.10 28.38 -3.53
N THR A 441 8.23 29.07 -3.53
CA THR A 441 8.90 29.53 -4.74
C THR A 441 9.71 28.41 -5.38
N TRP A 442 10.06 28.56 -6.66
CA TRP A 442 10.97 27.63 -7.34
C TRP A 442 12.34 27.56 -6.67
N GLY A 443 12.85 28.68 -6.17
CA GLY A 443 14.13 28.74 -5.46
C GLY A 443 14.13 27.91 -4.17
N GLU A 444 13.10 28.05 -3.34
CA GLU A 444 12.94 27.26 -2.10
C GLU A 444 12.83 25.76 -2.42
N LEU A 445 11.96 25.38 -3.36
CA LEU A 445 11.76 23.97 -3.70
C LEU A 445 13.02 23.33 -4.29
N LEU A 446 13.76 24.04 -5.14
CA LEU A 446 15.03 23.54 -5.70
C LEU A 446 16.14 23.48 -4.65
N ALA A 447 16.15 24.38 -3.67
CA ALA A 447 17.07 24.32 -2.54
C ALA A 447 16.81 23.08 -1.66
N ASP A 448 15.53 22.81 -1.37
CA ASP A 448 15.12 21.60 -0.64
C ASP A 448 15.55 20.33 -1.39
N VAL A 449 15.33 20.29 -2.71
CA VAL A 449 15.76 19.17 -3.57
C VAL A 449 17.28 19.02 -3.57
N ARG A 450 18.03 20.13 -3.67
CA ARG A 450 19.49 20.10 -3.63
C ARG A 450 20.01 19.54 -2.30
N GLY A 451 19.31 19.82 -1.20
CA GLY A 451 19.62 19.29 0.13
C GLY A 451 19.50 17.76 0.25
N MET A 452 18.72 17.10 -0.61
CA MET A 452 18.45 15.66 -0.50
C MET A 452 19.63 14.75 -0.85
N LEU A 453 20.55 15.23 -1.68
CA LEU A 453 21.65 14.41 -2.22
C LEU A 453 22.99 15.12 -2.01
N PRO A 454 24.11 14.37 -1.95
CA PRO A 454 25.43 14.96 -1.84
C PRO A 454 25.74 15.89 -3.01
N GLU A 455 26.48 16.97 -2.73
CA GLU A 455 26.79 18.03 -3.71
C GLU A 455 27.49 17.53 -4.99
N VAL A 456 28.30 16.47 -4.87
CA VAL A 456 28.95 15.80 -6.02
C VAL A 456 27.93 15.29 -7.04
N THR A 457 26.73 14.92 -6.60
CA THR A 457 25.65 14.46 -7.49
C THR A 457 25.22 15.57 -8.45
N TRP A 458 25.15 16.80 -7.95
CA TRP A 458 24.70 17.97 -8.71
C TRP A 458 25.72 18.46 -9.73
N GLN A 459 26.94 17.93 -9.70
CA GLN A 459 27.93 18.14 -10.75
C GLN A 459 27.62 17.35 -12.03
N ALA A 460 26.78 16.30 -11.94
CA ALA A 460 26.47 15.39 -13.04
C ALA A 460 25.01 15.43 -13.50
N ILE A 461 24.09 15.92 -12.67
CA ILE A 461 22.67 16.15 -13.01
C ILE A 461 22.19 17.46 -12.38
N SER A 462 21.19 18.12 -12.97
CA SER A 462 20.59 19.31 -12.35
C SER A 462 19.47 18.96 -11.34
N PRO A 463 19.27 19.78 -10.28
CA PRO A 463 18.11 19.66 -9.39
C PRO A 463 16.77 19.74 -10.14
N GLU A 464 16.71 20.48 -11.24
CA GLU A 464 15.54 20.60 -12.11
C GLU A 464 15.17 19.26 -12.76
N LEU A 465 16.14 18.56 -13.35
CA LEU A 465 15.90 17.25 -13.95
C LEU A 465 15.46 16.25 -12.89
N TYR A 466 16.09 16.30 -11.71
CA TYR A 466 15.76 15.40 -10.61
C TYR A 466 14.33 15.63 -10.10
N LEU A 467 13.95 16.87 -9.82
CA LEU A 467 12.58 17.23 -9.43
C LEU A 467 11.58 16.87 -10.53
N CYS A 468 11.91 17.17 -11.80
CA CYS A 468 11.06 16.83 -12.93
C CYS A 468 10.84 15.31 -13.04
N PHE A 469 11.88 14.51 -12.86
CA PHE A 469 11.74 13.06 -12.81
C PHE A 469 10.79 12.66 -11.67
N TRP A 470 11.06 13.04 -10.43
CA TRP A 470 10.29 12.52 -9.30
C TRP A 470 8.85 13.06 -9.17
N ALA A 471 8.57 14.25 -9.72
CA ALA A 471 7.25 14.87 -9.71
C ALA A 471 6.27 14.23 -10.70
N ASN A 472 6.73 13.79 -11.87
CA ASN A 472 5.85 13.23 -12.90
C ASN A 472 5.53 11.74 -12.65
N THR A 473 4.45 11.26 -13.26
CA THR A 473 3.97 9.88 -13.25
C THR A 473 3.81 9.33 -14.68
N ALA A 474 3.48 8.04 -14.82
CA ALA A 474 3.25 7.43 -16.13
C ALA A 474 2.11 8.12 -16.90
N TYR A 475 1.08 8.60 -16.19
CA TYR A 475 -0.05 9.33 -16.74
C TYR A 475 0.37 10.59 -17.51
N ASP A 476 1.41 11.26 -17.04
CA ASP A 476 1.88 12.53 -17.60
C ASP A 476 2.70 12.36 -18.89
N LEU A 477 3.20 11.15 -19.15
CA LEU A 477 4.13 10.87 -20.25
C LEU A 477 3.55 9.98 -21.35
N HIS A 478 2.55 9.17 -21.04
CA HIS A 478 2.03 8.15 -21.95
C HIS A 478 0.51 8.00 -21.82
N VAL A 479 -0.16 7.90 -22.98
CA VAL A 479 -1.59 7.61 -23.06
C VAL A 479 -1.78 6.13 -23.45
N PRO A 480 -2.37 5.28 -22.60
CA PRO A 480 -2.59 3.88 -22.91
C PRO A 480 -3.81 3.70 -23.83
N ARG A 481 -3.79 4.27 -25.04
CA ARG A 481 -4.93 4.31 -25.98
C ARG A 481 -5.54 2.92 -26.22
N ALA A 482 -4.70 1.92 -26.48
CA ALA A 482 -5.15 0.54 -26.71
C ALA A 482 -5.96 -0.05 -25.53
N ARG A 483 -5.75 0.43 -24.29
CA ARG A 483 -6.53 0.00 -23.11
C ARG A 483 -7.87 0.74 -23.01
N TYR A 484 -7.89 2.03 -23.31
CA TYR A 484 -9.15 2.77 -23.43
C TYR A 484 -10.04 2.17 -24.51
N ASP A 485 -9.50 1.96 -25.70
CA ASP A 485 -10.24 1.38 -26.83
C ASP A 485 -10.81 0.00 -26.46
N ALA A 486 -9.99 -0.87 -25.85
CA ALA A 486 -10.43 -2.20 -25.44
C ALA A 486 -11.60 -2.17 -24.42
N GLU A 487 -11.56 -1.28 -23.43
CA GLU A 487 -12.61 -1.19 -22.41
C GLU A 487 -13.88 -0.51 -22.97
N ILE A 488 -13.73 0.49 -23.84
CA ILE A 488 -14.84 1.12 -24.56
C ILE A 488 -15.55 0.09 -25.45
N GLU A 489 -14.81 -0.68 -26.24
CA GLU A 489 -15.38 -1.71 -27.10
C GLU A 489 -16.06 -2.82 -26.30
N LYS A 490 -15.51 -3.21 -25.15
CA LYS A 490 -16.16 -4.15 -24.23
C LYS A 490 -17.50 -3.61 -23.69
N CYS A 491 -17.57 -2.32 -23.34
CA CYS A 491 -18.81 -1.68 -22.92
C CYS A 491 -19.82 -1.62 -24.08
N ARG A 492 -19.38 -1.25 -25.29
CA ARG A 492 -20.22 -1.21 -26.50
C ARG A 492 -20.76 -2.58 -26.87
N ALA A 493 -19.95 -3.62 -26.83
CA ALA A 493 -20.39 -5.00 -27.06
C ALA A 493 -21.46 -5.42 -26.03
N SER A 494 -21.27 -5.05 -24.76
CA SER A 494 -22.25 -5.33 -23.70
C SER A 494 -23.58 -4.58 -23.92
N LEU A 495 -23.52 -3.34 -24.41
CA LEU A 495 -24.70 -2.56 -24.81
C LEU A 495 -25.46 -3.24 -25.96
N THR A 496 -24.77 -3.66 -27.01
CA THR A 496 -25.38 -4.37 -28.15
C THR A 496 -26.07 -5.66 -27.71
N VAL A 497 -25.46 -6.43 -26.80
CA VAL A 497 -26.09 -7.64 -26.23
C VAL A 497 -27.37 -7.29 -25.47
N LEU A 498 -27.37 -6.25 -24.65
CA LEU A 498 -28.55 -5.82 -23.90
C LEU A 498 -29.69 -5.32 -24.79
N GLU A 499 -29.36 -4.67 -25.91
CA GLU A 499 -30.34 -4.20 -26.91
C GLU A 499 -30.96 -5.35 -27.72
N GLY A 500 -30.19 -6.41 -27.97
CA GLY A 500 -30.65 -7.60 -28.70
C GLY A 500 -31.52 -8.55 -27.88
N LEU A 501 -31.65 -8.36 -26.56
CA LEU A 501 -32.47 -9.22 -25.71
C LEU A 501 -33.96 -8.99 -25.96
N PRO A 502 -34.77 -10.05 -26.17
CA PRO A 502 -36.21 -9.91 -26.41
C PRO A 502 -36.90 -9.23 -25.23
N THR A 503 -37.89 -8.39 -25.56
CA THR A 503 -38.68 -7.59 -24.62
C THR A 503 -40.06 -8.19 -24.34
N ARG A 504 -40.52 -9.17 -25.13
CA ARG A 504 -41.74 -9.94 -24.85
C ARG A 504 -41.53 -10.84 -23.62
N ASP A 505 -42.54 -10.89 -22.77
CA ASP A 505 -42.64 -11.76 -21.58
C ASP A 505 -41.63 -11.47 -20.44
N VAL A 506 -41.05 -10.26 -20.40
CA VAL A 506 -40.11 -9.82 -19.35
C VAL A 506 -40.81 -8.92 -18.33
N SER A 507 -40.53 -9.12 -17.04
CA SER A 507 -41.12 -8.30 -15.96
C SER A 507 -40.75 -6.80 -16.11
N SER A 508 -41.65 -5.91 -15.69
CA SER A 508 -41.40 -4.45 -15.69
C SER A 508 -40.17 -4.06 -14.86
N SER A 509 -39.90 -4.81 -13.79
CA SER A 509 -38.70 -4.67 -12.95
C SER A 509 -37.42 -4.99 -13.72
N ASP A 510 -37.41 -6.05 -14.53
CA ASP A 510 -36.23 -6.44 -15.30
C ASP A 510 -36.00 -5.54 -16.51
N LEU A 511 -37.05 -5.03 -17.14
CA LEU A 511 -36.94 -3.97 -18.15
C LEU A 511 -36.34 -2.69 -17.56
N ALA A 512 -36.73 -2.30 -16.35
CA ALA A 512 -36.14 -1.15 -15.65
C ALA A 512 -34.66 -1.37 -15.30
N LYS A 513 -34.28 -2.58 -14.86
CA LYS A 513 -32.86 -2.95 -14.62
C LYS A 513 -32.05 -2.89 -15.91
N ARG A 514 -32.56 -3.45 -17.01
CA ARG A 514 -31.91 -3.41 -18.33
C ARG A 514 -31.69 -1.98 -18.80
N ARG A 515 -32.71 -1.12 -18.69
CA ARG A 515 -32.59 0.30 -19.04
C ARG A 515 -31.54 1.01 -18.19
N LYS A 516 -31.56 0.79 -16.87
CA LYS A 516 -30.57 1.38 -15.96
C LYS A 516 -29.14 0.91 -16.27
N GLU A 517 -28.96 -0.35 -16.62
CA GLU A 517 -27.66 -0.89 -17.00
C GLU A 517 -27.18 -0.34 -18.34
N LYS A 518 -28.08 -0.18 -19.31
CA LYS A 518 -27.81 0.50 -20.59
C LYS A 518 -27.35 1.94 -20.35
N ASP A 519 -28.09 2.70 -19.54
CA ASP A 519 -27.73 4.09 -19.20
C ASP A 519 -26.38 4.16 -18.48
N ARG A 520 -26.08 3.19 -17.58
CA ARG A 520 -24.79 3.09 -16.89
C ARG A 520 -23.64 2.86 -17.87
N LEU A 521 -23.77 1.87 -18.75
CA LEU A 521 -22.73 1.51 -19.72
C LEU A 521 -22.50 2.65 -20.72
N GLN A 522 -23.55 3.31 -21.19
CA GLN A 522 -23.41 4.47 -22.08
C GLN A 522 -22.68 5.62 -21.36
N THR A 523 -23.07 5.92 -20.13
CA THR A 523 -22.38 6.95 -19.31
C THR A 523 -20.90 6.60 -19.11
N LEU A 524 -20.58 5.32 -18.91
CA LEU A 524 -19.21 4.85 -18.76
C LEU A 524 -18.40 5.03 -20.05
N VAL A 525 -18.96 4.67 -21.21
CA VAL A 525 -18.34 4.92 -22.52
C VAL A 525 -18.04 6.41 -22.72
N ASP A 526 -19.02 7.27 -22.47
CA ASP A 526 -18.86 8.72 -22.62
C ASP A 526 -17.80 9.27 -21.67
N THR A 527 -17.72 8.73 -20.45
CA THR A 527 -16.73 9.13 -19.44
C THR A 527 -15.33 8.69 -19.85
N LEU A 528 -15.15 7.43 -20.29
CA LEU A 528 -13.88 6.91 -20.77
C LEU A 528 -13.36 7.68 -21.99
N GLN A 529 -14.24 8.04 -22.93
CA GLN A 529 -13.84 8.84 -24.10
C GLN A 529 -13.41 10.25 -23.70
N LYS A 530 -14.17 10.93 -22.83
CA LYS A 530 -13.80 12.26 -22.31
C LYS A 530 -12.48 12.22 -21.55
N GLU A 531 -12.26 11.18 -20.76
CA GLU A 531 -11.03 10.98 -20.00
C GLU A 531 -9.83 10.75 -20.92
N LEU A 532 -9.98 9.94 -21.97
CA LEU A 532 -8.96 9.72 -23.00
C LEU A 532 -8.57 11.05 -23.67
N ASP A 533 -9.54 11.83 -24.15
CA ASP A 533 -9.28 13.12 -24.80
C ASP A 533 -8.63 14.12 -23.84
N ALA A 534 -9.01 14.12 -22.56
CA ALA A 534 -8.41 14.95 -21.52
C ALA A 534 -6.95 14.55 -21.26
N GLN A 535 -6.66 13.25 -21.17
CA GLN A 535 -5.31 12.76 -20.97
C GLN A 535 -4.41 13.08 -22.17
N GLU A 536 -4.89 12.95 -23.41
CA GLU A 536 -4.13 13.31 -24.61
C GLU A 536 -3.71 14.78 -24.61
N ARG A 537 -4.61 15.67 -24.20
CA ARG A 537 -4.31 17.09 -24.03
C ARG A 537 -3.29 17.33 -22.91
N ALA A 538 -3.42 16.62 -21.79
CA ALA A 538 -2.50 16.73 -20.65
C ALA A 538 -1.08 16.27 -21.04
N VAL A 539 -0.93 15.10 -21.66
CA VAL A 539 0.36 14.57 -22.12
C VAL A 539 0.98 15.48 -23.19
N SER A 540 0.17 16.03 -24.10
CA SER A 540 0.64 16.99 -25.11
C SER A 540 1.16 18.27 -24.46
N LYS A 541 0.44 18.82 -23.47
CA LYS A 541 0.86 19.99 -22.70
C LYS A 541 2.16 19.71 -21.93
N LYS A 542 2.25 18.56 -21.26
CA LYS A 542 3.47 18.17 -20.53
C LYS A 542 4.66 18.00 -21.47
N THR A 543 4.46 17.38 -22.63
CA THR A 543 5.50 17.23 -23.65
C THR A 543 6.03 18.58 -24.12
N LYS A 544 5.15 19.58 -24.32
CA LYS A 544 5.57 20.96 -24.64
C LYS A 544 6.38 21.60 -23.51
N SER A 545 5.97 21.42 -22.25
CA SER A 545 6.73 21.91 -21.09
C SER A 545 8.14 21.31 -21.05
N LEU A 546 8.23 19.98 -21.17
CA LEU A 546 9.51 19.27 -21.19
C LEU A 546 10.39 19.70 -22.36
N MET A 547 9.80 19.99 -23.52
CA MET A 547 10.54 20.49 -24.69
C MET A 547 11.22 21.84 -24.42
N ILE A 548 10.63 22.69 -23.58
CA ILE A 548 11.20 23.97 -23.16
C ILE A 548 12.26 23.75 -22.06
N GLU A 549 11.98 22.88 -21.10
CA GLU A 549 12.85 22.64 -19.94
C GLU A 549 14.10 21.83 -20.27
N LYS A 550 14.06 20.97 -21.31
CA LYS A 550 15.14 20.01 -21.63
C LYS A 550 16.50 20.67 -21.81
N ASP A 551 16.52 21.90 -22.33
CA ASP A 551 17.75 22.61 -22.66
C ASP A 551 18.44 23.19 -21.42
N ALA A 552 17.78 23.14 -20.25
CA ALA A 552 18.37 23.52 -18.96
C ALA A 552 18.74 22.32 -18.08
N PHE A 553 18.38 21.09 -18.46
CA PHE A 553 18.54 19.92 -17.59
C PHE A 553 19.98 19.47 -17.39
N LEU A 554 20.80 19.49 -18.45
CA LEU A 554 22.12 18.84 -18.45
C LEU A 554 23.24 19.73 -19.02
N VAL A 555 23.00 21.04 -19.06
CA VAL A 555 23.93 22.03 -19.64
C VAL A 555 24.81 22.62 -18.54
N ASP A 556 26.05 22.97 -18.89
CA ASP A 556 27.05 23.59 -17.99
C ASP A 556 27.39 22.78 -16.74
N LEU A 557 27.21 21.45 -16.81
CA LEU A 557 27.55 20.53 -15.72
C LEU A 557 29.05 20.18 -15.71
N PRO A 558 29.74 20.25 -14.56
CA PRO A 558 31.16 19.90 -14.47
C PRO A 558 31.48 18.44 -14.84
N ASP A 559 30.60 17.49 -14.52
CA ASP A 559 30.79 16.05 -14.76
C ASP A 559 29.72 15.44 -15.68
N ILE A 560 29.72 15.88 -16.94
CA ILE A 560 28.82 15.34 -17.99
C ILE A 560 29.06 13.85 -18.26
N LYS A 561 30.28 13.33 -17.98
CA LYS A 561 30.60 11.93 -18.30
C LYS A 561 29.85 10.95 -17.39
N SER A 562 29.62 11.34 -16.14
CA SER A 562 28.90 10.53 -15.15
C SER A 562 27.39 10.72 -15.17
N THR A 563 26.86 11.69 -15.92
CA THR A 563 25.42 12.03 -15.98
C THR A 563 24.52 10.80 -16.10
N VAL A 564 24.78 9.92 -17.07
CA VAL A 564 23.97 8.71 -17.29
C VAL A 564 23.99 7.78 -16.09
N SER A 565 25.17 7.54 -15.52
CA SER A 565 25.32 6.67 -14.35
C SER A 565 24.60 7.26 -13.13
N VAL A 566 24.67 8.58 -12.94
CA VAL A 566 24.00 9.28 -11.85
C VAL A 566 22.48 9.28 -12.03
N ILE A 567 21.96 9.52 -13.24
CA ILE A 567 20.52 9.37 -13.55
C ILE A 567 20.04 7.97 -13.22
N LEU A 568 20.79 6.93 -13.61
CA LEU A 568 20.43 5.55 -13.30
C LEU A 568 20.43 5.30 -11.79
N GLN A 569 21.50 5.69 -11.10
CA GLN A 569 21.70 5.39 -9.68
C GLN A 569 20.75 6.18 -8.75
N ARG A 570 20.48 7.46 -9.04
CA ARG A 570 19.72 8.37 -8.16
C ARG A 570 18.25 8.53 -8.54
N CYS A 571 17.88 8.18 -9.78
CA CYS A 571 16.51 8.33 -10.27
C CYS A 571 15.91 6.98 -10.68
N VAL A 572 16.44 6.35 -11.73
CA VAL A 572 15.78 5.22 -12.40
C VAL A 572 15.76 3.96 -11.54
N LEU A 573 16.91 3.52 -11.01
CA LEU A 573 17.01 2.26 -10.26
C LEU A 573 16.24 2.27 -8.95
N PRO A 574 16.27 3.35 -8.13
CA PRO A 574 15.43 3.41 -6.92
C PRO A 574 13.93 3.43 -7.24
N ARG A 575 13.54 4.10 -8.34
CA ARG A 575 12.13 4.27 -8.69
C ARG A 575 11.53 3.08 -9.43
N CYS A 576 12.28 2.41 -10.31
CA CYS A 576 11.73 1.34 -11.13
C CYS A 576 11.32 0.10 -10.34
N VAL A 577 11.86 -0.04 -9.12
CA VAL A 577 11.51 -1.13 -8.19
C VAL A 577 10.50 -0.68 -7.13
N PHE A 578 10.03 0.56 -7.16
CA PHE A 578 9.16 1.14 -6.15
C PHE A 578 7.70 0.65 -6.31
N SER A 579 7.19 0.61 -7.54
CA SER A 579 5.88 0.05 -7.89
C SER A 579 5.85 -0.47 -9.34
N PRO A 580 4.87 -1.31 -9.73
CA PRO A 580 4.71 -1.74 -11.12
C PRO A 580 4.52 -0.58 -12.11
N ALA A 581 3.80 0.47 -11.72
CA ALA A 581 3.57 1.64 -12.57
C ALA A 581 4.83 2.51 -12.70
N ASP A 582 5.61 2.61 -11.63
CA ASP A 582 6.88 3.34 -11.64
C ASP A 582 7.94 2.65 -12.51
N ALA A 583 7.92 1.31 -12.62
CA ALA A 583 8.77 0.56 -13.55
C ALA A 583 8.56 1.00 -15.01
N ILE A 584 7.31 1.11 -15.44
CA ILE A 584 6.94 1.59 -16.78
C ILE A 584 7.32 3.05 -16.93
N TYR A 585 6.98 3.89 -15.95
CA TYR A 585 7.32 5.31 -15.96
C TYR A 585 8.81 5.54 -16.21
N CYS A 586 9.68 4.79 -15.53
CA CYS A 586 11.13 4.93 -15.67
C CYS A 586 11.62 4.68 -17.10
N ALA A 587 11.10 3.64 -17.76
CA ALA A 587 11.42 3.36 -19.15
C ALA A 587 10.91 4.49 -20.07
N ARG A 588 9.64 4.90 -19.88
CA ARG A 588 9.00 5.96 -20.69
C ARG A 588 9.64 7.34 -20.51
N PHE A 589 10.17 7.66 -19.32
CA PHE A 589 10.88 8.92 -19.10
C PHE A 589 12.20 8.95 -19.87
N ALA A 590 12.97 7.86 -19.86
CA ALA A 590 14.20 7.77 -20.66
C ALA A 590 13.92 7.85 -22.18
N GLU A 591 12.87 7.18 -22.65
CA GLU A 591 12.38 7.32 -24.03
C GLU A 591 11.99 8.77 -24.35
N ARG A 592 11.34 9.47 -23.41
CA ARG A 592 10.92 10.85 -23.58
C ARG A 592 12.11 11.80 -23.69
N LEU A 593 13.14 11.64 -22.84
CA LEU A 593 14.37 12.43 -22.92
C LEU A 593 15.06 12.25 -24.28
N HIS A 594 15.11 11.00 -24.78
CA HIS A 594 15.64 10.70 -26.10
C HIS A 594 14.79 11.32 -27.22
N ALA A 595 13.48 11.14 -27.19
CA ALA A 595 12.57 11.64 -28.22
C ALA A 595 12.63 13.17 -28.33
N LEU A 596 12.76 13.87 -27.20
CA LEU A 596 12.91 15.32 -27.13
C LEU A 596 14.29 15.83 -27.56
N ASP A 597 15.24 14.94 -27.84
CA ASP A 597 16.63 15.29 -28.17
C ASP A 597 17.27 16.16 -27.07
N THR A 598 17.16 15.68 -25.83
CA THR A 598 17.71 16.38 -24.65
C THR A 598 19.23 16.49 -24.79
N PRO A 599 19.81 17.70 -24.71
CA PRO A 599 21.26 17.90 -24.80
C PRO A 599 22.02 17.06 -23.76
N TYR A 600 23.20 16.55 -24.14
CA TYR A 600 24.10 15.78 -23.27
C TYR A 600 23.56 14.46 -22.69
N PHE A 601 22.34 14.05 -23.03
CA PHE A 601 21.80 12.74 -22.64
C PHE A 601 22.18 11.65 -23.66
N SER A 602 23.17 10.80 -23.36
CA SER A 602 23.55 9.68 -24.24
C SER A 602 22.62 8.50 -24.05
N THR A 603 21.71 8.32 -25.02
CA THR A 603 20.78 7.19 -25.06
C THR A 603 21.49 5.84 -25.19
N VAL A 604 22.57 5.78 -25.98
CA VAL A 604 23.36 4.54 -26.14
C VAL A 604 24.09 4.18 -24.84
N GLN A 605 24.72 5.16 -24.19
CA GLN A 605 25.37 4.93 -22.89
C GLN A 605 24.34 4.56 -21.82
N TYR A 606 23.15 5.17 -21.85
CA TYR A 606 22.05 4.85 -20.94
C TYR A 606 21.66 3.38 -21.00
N TYR A 607 21.30 2.86 -22.18
CA TYR A 607 20.93 1.45 -22.32
C TYR A 607 22.11 0.53 -22.03
N ASN A 608 23.33 0.89 -22.45
CA ASN A 608 24.50 0.09 -22.16
C ASN A 608 24.77 -0.04 -20.64
N THR A 609 24.56 1.03 -19.88
CA THR A 609 24.79 1.08 -18.43
C THR A 609 23.65 0.42 -17.67
N ALA A 610 22.39 0.67 -18.05
CA ALA A 610 21.21 0.04 -17.46
C ALA A 610 21.26 -1.50 -17.55
N LEU A 611 21.85 -2.03 -18.61
CA LEU A 611 22.00 -3.47 -18.85
C LEU A 611 23.36 -4.03 -18.39
N LYS A 612 24.20 -3.27 -17.69
CA LYS A 612 25.59 -3.69 -17.38
C LYS A 612 25.68 -4.63 -16.17
N ASP A 613 25.19 -4.20 -15.03
CA ASP A 613 25.46 -4.82 -13.72
C ASP A 613 24.21 -5.51 -13.14
N LEU A 614 23.46 -6.22 -14.02
CA LEU A 614 22.16 -6.79 -13.68
C LEU A 614 22.25 -7.95 -12.67
N THR A 615 23.35 -8.71 -12.63
CA THR A 615 23.51 -9.81 -11.67
C THR A 615 23.42 -9.31 -10.24
N GLN A 616 24.19 -8.28 -9.90
CA GLN A 616 24.20 -7.68 -8.56
C GLN A 616 22.87 -7.00 -8.25
N LEU A 617 22.26 -6.33 -9.25
CA LEU A 617 20.96 -5.70 -9.07
C LEU A 617 19.88 -6.74 -8.76
N ILE A 618 19.80 -7.84 -9.51
CA ILE A 618 18.83 -8.92 -9.30
C ILE A 618 19.02 -9.57 -7.93
N PHE A 619 20.26 -9.86 -7.53
CA PHE A 619 20.54 -10.46 -6.23
C PHE A 619 20.14 -9.53 -5.07
N SER A 620 20.38 -8.23 -5.19
CA SER A 620 20.10 -7.27 -4.11
C SER A 620 18.63 -6.85 -3.98
N ARG A 621 17.72 -7.45 -4.76
CA ARG A 621 16.28 -7.11 -4.74
C ARG A 621 15.48 -8.07 -3.87
N THR A 622 14.32 -7.62 -3.41
CA THR A 622 13.27 -8.54 -2.96
C THR A 622 12.59 -9.23 -4.15
N GLU A 623 11.71 -10.19 -3.88
CA GLU A 623 10.96 -10.88 -4.92
C GLU A 623 10.08 -9.92 -5.73
N TYR A 624 9.37 -9.01 -5.04
CA TYR A 624 8.50 -8.03 -5.69
C TYR A 624 9.31 -6.98 -6.45
N GLU A 625 10.42 -6.49 -5.88
CA GLU A 625 11.34 -5.59 -6.56
C GLU A 625 11.92 -6.22 -7.83
N ALA A 626 12.29 -7.50 -7.81
CA ALA A 626 12.76 -8.23 -8.98
C ALA A 626 11.67 -8.33 -10.06
N GLY A 627 10.42 -8.58 -9.66
CA GLY A 627 9.29 -8.55 -10.58
C GLY A 627 9.08 -7.17 -11.25
N ARG A 628 9.24 -6.08 -10.50
CA ARG A 628 9.15 -4.69 -11.01
C ARG A 628 10.33 -4.33 -11.91
N LEU A 629 11.55 -4.72 -11.53
CA LEU A 629 12.75 -4.61 -12.38
C LEU A 629 12.54 -5.35 -13.71
N GLY A 630 11.94 -6.54 -13.68
CA GLY A 630 11.59 -7.28 -14.89
C GLY A 630 10.62 -6.53 -15.81
N LYS A 631 9.65 -5.78 -15.27
CA LYS A 631 8.77 -4.91 -16.07
C LYS A 631 9.53 -3.76 -16.72
N PHE A 632 10.42 -3.09 -15.97
CA PHE A 632 11.29 -2.05 -16.52
C PHE A 632 12.20 -2.57 -17.65
N LEU A 633 12.79 -3.76 -17.46
CA LEU A 633 13.60 -4.43 -18.48
C LEU A 633 12.77 -4.84 -19.69
N ASN A 634 11.53 -5.28 -19.50
CA ASN A 634 10.64 -5.62 -20.61
C ASN A 634 10.40 -4.41 -21.51
N GLU A 635 10.01 -3.26 -20.94
CA GLU A 635 9.79 -2.02 -21.70
C GLU A 635 11.08 -1.58 -22.43
N THR A 636 12.21 -1.60 -21.71
CA THR A 636 13.52 -1.26 -22.26
C THR A 636 13.89 -2.13 -23.46
N LEU A 637 13.77 -3.46 -23.31
CA LEU A 637 14.12 -4.41 -24.38
C LEU A 637 13.13 -4.38 -25.53
N THR A 638 11.85 -4.09 -25.27
CA THR A 638 10.83 -3.90 -26.32
C THR A 638 11.19 -2.71 -27.22
N GLN A 639 11.60 -1.59 -26.63
CA GLN A 639 12.02 -0.42 -27.40
C GLN A 639 13.27 -0.71 -28.24
N LEU A 640 14.27 -1.40 -27.67
CA LEU A 640 15.47 -1.81 -28.39
C LEU A 640 15.16 -2.80 -29.52
N ALA A 641 14.25 -3.75 -29.29
CA ALA A 641 13.81 -4.71 -30.29
C ALA A 641 13.11 -4.02 -31.47
N ARG A 642 12.27 -2.99 -31.21
CA ARG A 642 11.61 -2.20 -32.26
C ARG A 642 12.62 -1.50 -33.16
N TRP A 643 13.58 -0.76 -32.60
CA TRP A 643 14.61 -0.08 -33.40
C TRP A 643 15.51 -1.06 -34.16
N LYS A 644 15.70 -2.27 -33.66
CA LYS A 644 16.49 -3.32 -34.34
C LYS A 644 15.70 -4.09 -35.40
N ALA A 645 14.37 -4.09 -35.33
CA ALA A 645 13.51 -4.82 -36.27
C ALA A 645 13.22 -4.02 -37.54
N ASP A 646 13.28 -2.69 -37.47
CA ASP A 646 12.93 -1.77 -38.54
C ASP A 646 14.00 -0.68 -38.67
N GLU A 647 14.81 -0.77 -39.73
CA GLU A 647 15.86 0.21 -40.06
C GLU A 647 15.28 1.60 -40.33
N THR A 648 14.09 1.69 -40.93
CA THR A 648 13.45 2.98 -41.20
C THR A 648 13.02 3.67 -39.90
N ALA A 649 12.56 2.89 -38.91
CA ALA A 649 12.29 3.42 -37.58
C ALA A 649 13.57 3.91 -36.90
N TYR A 650 14.69 3.18 -37.04
CA TYR A 650 15.99 3.60 -36.51
C TYR A 650 16.46 4.92 -37.13
N GLU A 651 16.41 5.06 -38.45
CA GLU A 651 16.83 6.28 -39.14
C GLU A 651 16.02 7.50 -38.71
N ARG A 652 14.70 7.32 -38.61
CA ARG A 652 13.76 8.38 -38.20
C ARG A 652 13.95 8.80 -36.75
N GLU A 653 14.13 7.84 -35.85
CA GLU A 653 14.04 8.08 -34.41
C GLU A 653 15.41 8.22 -33.73
N CYS A 654 16.46 7.60 -34.27
CA CYS A 654 17.77 7.48 -33.62
C CYS A 654 18.89 8.20 -34.38
N ALA A 655 19.02 7.97 -35.70
CA ALA A 655 20.22 8.32 -36.46
C ALA A 655 20.56 9.82 -36.46
N SER A 656 19.55 10.70 -36.35
CA SER A 656 19.75 12.16 -36.31
C SER A 656 19.90 12.71 -34.89
N LYS A 657 19.56 11.95 -33.84
CA LYS A 657 19.49 12.40 -32.46
C LYS A 657 20.87 12.53 -31.80
N ASN A 658 21.00 13.49 -30.90
CA ASN A 658 22.19 13.70 -30.08
C ASN A 658 22.51 12.50 -29.18
N GLY A 659 21.50 11.76 -28.73
CA GLY A 659 21.68 10.58 -27.88
C GLY A 659 22.44 9.41 -28.52
N PHE A 660 22.64 9.44 -29.84
CA PHE A 660 23.41 8.46 -30.61
C PHE A 660 24.78 8.98 -31.05
N LYS A 661 25.18 10.19 -30.62
CA LYS A 661 26.57 10.66 -30.76
C LYS A 661 27.48 9.83 -29.84
N THR A 662 28.63 9.44 -30.36
CA THR A 662 29.67 8.70 -29.61
C THR A 662 30.40 9.59 -28.61
N THR A 663 30.47 10.90 -28.86
CA THR A 663 31.06 11.91 -28.00
C THR A 663 30.27 13.21 -28.08
N PHE A 664 30.12 13.91 -26.95
CA PHE A 664 29.42 15.20 -26.88
C PHE A 664 30.34 16.41 -27.03
N LYS A 665 31.66 16.24 -26.90
CA LYS A 665 32.63 17.32 -27.15
C LYS A 665 33.02 17.28 -28.62
N GLU A 666 32.83 18.39 -29.33
CA GLU A 666 33.37 18.57 -30.67
C GLU A 666 34.89 18.71 -30.58
N PRO A 667 35.68 17.99 -31.41
CA PRO A 667 37.07 18.34 -31.61
C PRO A 667 37.12 19.78 -32.13
N SER A 668 37.96 20.61 -31.52
CA SER A 668 38.23 21.97 -31.98
C SER A 668 38.67 21.95 -33.44
N GLY A 669 37.76 22.35 -34.34
CA GLY A 669 37.99 22.40 -35.79
C GLY A 669 37.42 21.23 -36.56
N GLY A 670 36.10 21.22 -36.79
CA GLY A 670 35.49 20.63 -37.97
C GLY A 670 35.10 19.15 -37.94
N THR A 671 33.83 18.92 -38.26
CA THR A 671 33.10 17.70 -38.64
C THR A 671 32.33 16.96 -37.53
N ASN A 672 31.05 16.72 -37.85
CA ASN A 672 30.00 16.11 -37.03
C ASN A 672 30.52 14.98 -36.15
N ALA A 673 30.25 15.05 -34.84
CA ALA A 673 30.55 13.97 -33.90
C ALA A 673 30.03 12.62 -34.44
N LYS A 674 30.90 11.60 -34.51
CA LYS A 674 30.58 10.26 -35.03
C LYS A 674 29.32 9.75 -34.35
N ARG A 675 28.30 9.37 -35.12
CA ARG A 675 27.07 8.76 -34.63
C ARG A 675 27.10 7.25 -34.82
N VAL A 676 26.38 6.54 -33.95
CA VAL A 676 26.23 5.09 -34.06
C VAL A 676 25.40 4.78 -35.31
N THR A 677 25.94 3.94 -36.20
CA THR A 677 25.22 3.49 -37.40
C THR A 677 24.20 2.40 -37.06
N TYR A 678 23.26 2.11 -37.97
CA TYR A 678 22.31 1.01 -37.76
C TYR A 678 23.02 -0.33 -37.54
N GLU A 679 24.06 -0.63 -38.33
CA GLU A 679 24.92 -1.80 -38.14
C GLU A 679 25.56 -1.85 -36.74
N GLU A 680 26.17 -0.75 -36.31
CA GLU A 680 26.78 -0.66 -34.98
C GLU A 680 25.72 -0.86 -33.88
N PHE A 681 24.51 -0.31 -34.05
CA PHE A 681 23.40 -0.50 -33.13
C PHE A 681 22.92 -1.96 -33.07
N VAL A 682 22.77 -2.64 -34.22
CA VAL A 682 22.42 -4.08 -34.25
C VAL A 682 23.47 -4.92 -33.52
N LYS A 683 24.77 -4.61 -33.71
CA LYS A 683 25.87 -5.26 -32.97
C LYS A 683 25.79 -4.99 -31.46
N LEU A 684 25.42 -3.76 -31.05
CA LEU A 684 25.20 -3.42 -29.64
C LEU A 684 24.04 -4.20 -29.02
N VAL A 685 22.90 -4.28 -29.70
CA VAL A 685 21.73 -5.05 -29.22
C VAL A 685 22.10 -6.53 -29.07
N TYR A 686 22.79 -7.11 -30.06
CA TYR A 686 23.31 -8.48 -29.93
C TYR A 686 24.23 -8.65 -28.71
N LYS A 687 25.17 -7.72 -28.49
CA LYS A 687 26.06 -7.72 -27.32
C LYS A 687 25.29 -7.63 -26.00
N TRP A 688 24.23 -6.82 -25.92
CA TRP A 688 23.39 -6.71 -24.73
C TRP A 688 22.61 -7.99 -24.45
N HIS A 689 22.06 -8.65 -25.48
CA HIS A 689 21.44 -9.97 -25.33
C HIS A 689 22.42 -11.04 -24.84
N LEU A 690 23.67 -11.05 -25.33
CA LEU A 690 24.70 -11.95 -24.82
C LEU A 690 25.06 -11.66 -23.35
N ARG A 691 25.09 -10.39 -22.96
CA ARG A 691 25.35 -9.99 -21.56
C ARG A 691 24.21 -10.43 -20.64
N LEU A 692 22.95 -10.21 -21.05
CA LEU A 692 21.78 -10.71 -20.34
C LEU A 692 21.82 -12.24 -20.16
N ALA A 693 22.19 -12.97 -21.22
CA ALA A 693 22.36 -14.41 -21.15
C ALA A 693 23.39 -14.82 -20.09
N LYS A 694 24.57 -14.18 -20.08
CA LYS A 694 25.59 -14.45 -19.06
C LYS A 694 25.08 -14.16 -17.65
N CYS A 695 24.37 -13.03 -17.47
CA CYS A 695 23.77 -12.65 -16.20
C CYS A 695 22.78 -13.71 -15.70
N PHE A 696 21.78 -14.08 -16.50
CA PHE A 696 20.76 -15.03 -16.08
C PHE A 696 21.29 -16.45 -15.93
N VAL A 697 22.22 -16.89 -16.79
CA VAL A 697 22.88 -18.19 -16.60
C VAL A 697 23.63 -18.22 -15.28
N HIS A 698 24.39 -17.18 -14.95
CA HIS A 698 25.07 -17.08 -13.65
C HIS A 698 24.08 -17.17 -12.49
N CYS A 699 23.00 -16.38 -12.52
CA CYS A 699 22.01 -16.38 -11.43
C CYS A 699 21.26 -17.70 -11.28
N LEU A 700 20.93 -18.35 -12.40
CA LEU A 700 20.28 -19.67 -12.38
C LEU A 700 21.26 -20.77 -11.98
N GLU A 701 22.58 -20.56 -12.17
CA GLU A 701 23.67 -21.45 -11.77
C GLU A 701 24.06 -21.35 -10.31
N GLY A 702 23.75 -20.23 -9.67
CA GLY A 702 23.95 -20.00 -8.25
C GLY A 702 23.28 -21.04 -7.35
N SER A 703 23.72 -21.09 -6.10
CA SER A 703 23.11 -21.89 -5.04
C SER A 703 22.14 -21.08 -4.17
N ASP A 704 22.35 -19.77 -4.11
CA ASP A 704 21.57 -18.87 -3.25
C ASP A 704 20.11 -18.80 -3.71
N TYR A 705 19.19 -18.83 -2.74
CA TYR A 705 17.76 -18.81 -3.01
C TYR A 705 17.31 -17.51 -3.69
N MET A 706 17.75 -16.36 -3.16
CA MET A 706 17.31 -15.05 -3.64
C MET A 706 17.79 -14.84 -5.08
N GLU A 707 19.02 -15.27 -5.39
CA GLU A 707 19.58 -15.15 -6.73
C GLU A 707 18.73 -15.89 -7.78
N ILE A 708 18.42 -17.17 -7.54
CA ILE A 708 17.61 -17.99 -8.45
C ILE A 708 16.17 -17.49 -8.51
N ARG A 709 15.56 -17.20 -7.36
CA ARG A 709 14.17 -16.74 -7.26
C ARG A 709 13.98 -15.44 -8.04
N ASN A 710 14.82 -14.44 -7.78
CA ASN A 710 14.73 -13.13 -8.40
C ASN A 710 15.01 -13.19 -9.90
N ALA A 711 15.98 -14.01 -10.33
CA ALA A 711 16.25 -14.22 -11.75
C ALA A 711 15.05 -14.82 -12.47
N LEU A 712 14.41 -15.87 -11.91
CA LEU A 712 13.20 -16.45 -12.47
C LEU A 712 12.04 -15.44 -12.50
N MET A 713 11.89 -14.62 -11.45
CA MET A 713 10.89 -13.54 -11.42
C MET A 713 11.08 -12.56 -12.57
N VAL A 714 12.31 -12.05 -12.78
CA VAL A 714 12.62 -11.14 -13.90
C VAL A 714 12.36 -11.83 -15.25
N LEU A 715 12.84 -13.07 -15.42
CA LEU A 715 12.68 -13.85 -16.64
C LEU A 715 11.21 -14.05 -17.03
N THR A 716 10.32 -14.27 -16.06
CA THR A 716 8.87 -14.36 -16.35
C THR A 716 8.31 -13.08 -16.96
N LYS A 717 8.88 -11.90 -16.63
CA LYS A 717 8.39 -10.61 -17.14
C LYS A 717 8.97 -10.28 -18.51
N ILE A 718 10.18 -10.74 -18.83
CA ILE A 718 10.85 -10.41 -20.10
C ILE A 718 10.71 -11.49 -21.18
N VAL A 719 9.99 -12.59 -20.93
CA VAL A 719 9.94 -13.78 -21.81
C VAL A 719 9.60 -13.48 -23.27
N LYS A 720 8.75 -12.47 -23.53
CA LYS A 720 8.31 -12.06 -24.87
C LYS A 720 9.41 -11.40 -25.71
N VAL A 721 10.46 -10.89 -25.06
CA VAL A 721 11.57 -10.15 -25.70
C VAL A 721 12.93 -10.79 -25.44
N PHE A 722 13.02 -11.69 -24.45
CA PHE A 722 14.23 -12.43 -24.13
C PHE A 722 13.89 -13.83 -23.57
N PRO A 723 14.58 -14.90 -24.02
CA PRO A 723 15.60 -14.95 -25.06
C PRO A 723 15.03 -14.77 -26.48
N ALA A 724 15.79 -14.09 -27.35
CA ALA A 724 15.47 -13.96 -28.78
C ALA A 724 16.40 -14.78 -29.69
N ILE A 725 17.51 -15.30 -29.16
CA ILE A 725 18.54 -16.05 -29.90
C ILE A 725 18.44 -17.53 -29.54
N THR A 726 18.37 -18.41 -30.54
CA THR A 726 18.10 -19.85 -30.36
C THR A 726 19.08 -20.52 -29.40
N ARG A 727 20.38 -20.22 -29.52
CA ARG A 727 21.41 -20.76 -28.62
C ARG A 727 21.17 -20.35 -27.16
N ILE A 728 20.88 -19.07 -26.91
CA ILE A 728 20.60 -18.53 -25.57
C ILE A 728 19.34 -19.19 -25.00
N GLY A 729 18.27 -19.28 -25.80
CA GLY A 729 17.03 -19.94 -25.43
C GLY A 729 17.26 -21.40 -25.02
N GLY A 730 18.04 -22.16 -25.80
CA GLY A 730 18.38 -23.55 -25.49
C GLY A 730 19.22 -23.74 -24.22
N HIS A 731 20.16 -22.83 -23.92
CA HIS A 731 20.89 -22.86 -22.64
C HIS A 731 19.98 -22.52 -21.46
N THR A 732 19.16 -21.48 -21.59
CA THR A 732 18.23 -21.04 -20.55
C THR A 732 17.23 -22.16 -20.22
N LEU A 733 16.65 -22.78 -21.25
CA LEU A 733 15.69 -23.88 -21.11
C LEU A 733 16.28 -25.06 -20.33
N ARG A 734 17.46 -25.56 -20.74
CA ARG A 734 18.14 -26.67 -20.03
C ARG A 734 18.43 -26.34 -18.57
N ARG A 735 18.84 -25.10 -18.28
CA ARG A 735 19.16 -24.69 -16.90
C ARG A 735 17.91 -24.64 -16.03
N VAL A 736 16.79 -24.12 -16.55
CA VAL A 736 15.53 -24.04 -15.79
C VAL A 736 14.88 -25.43 -15.65
N GLU A 737 14.99 -26.31 -16.64
CA GLU A 737 14.59 -27.72 -16.52
C GLU A 737 15.32 -28.41 -15.37
N LYS A 738 16.65 -28.21 -15.28
CA LYS A 738 17.43 -28.71 -14.16
C LYS A 738 16.92 -28.22 -12.81
N ILE A 739 16.57 -26.94 -12.67
CA ILE A 739 15.99 -26.41 -11.41
C ILE A 739 14.65 -27.08 -11.11
N LYS A 740 13.75 -27.19 -12.10
CA LYS A 740 12.45 -27.84 -11.94
C LYS A 740 12.57 -29.30 -11.47
N GLU A 741 13.56 -30.04 -11.97
CA GLU A 741 13.74 -31.47 -11.67
C GLU A 741 14.52 -31.70 -10.38
N SER A 742 15.67 -31.02 -10.22
CA SER A 742 16.67 -31.35 -9.21
C SER A 742 16.66 -30.47 -7.94
N ASP A 743 16.03 -29.29 -7.95
CA ASP A 743 16.08 -28.40 -6.78
C ASP A 743 15.19 -28.93 -5.64
N GLU A 744 15.68 -28.92 -4.40
CA GLU A 744 14.91 -29.43 -3.25
C GLU A 744 13.79 -28.46 -2.83
N ARG A 745 13.92 -27.17 -3.21
CA ARG A 745 13.03 -26.09 -2.77
C ARG A 745 11.79 -26.04 -3.66
N GLY A 746 10.66 -26.47 -3.13
CA GLY A 746 9.41 -26.61 -3.88
C GLY A 746 8.90 -25.32 -4.54
N ASP A 747 9.10 -24.18 -3.89
CA ASP A 747 8.72 -22.86 -4.41
C ASP A 747 9.54 -22.43 -5.65
N LEU A 748 10.83 -22.78 -5.71
CA LEU A 748 11.66 -22.61 -6.90
C LEU A 748 11.23 -23.52 -8.05
N LYS A 749 10.89 -24.78 -7.75
CA LYS A 749 10.34 -25.71 -8.75
C LYS A 749 9.05 -25.17 -9.38
N THR A 750 8.15 -24.60 -8.59
CA THR A 750 6.90 -24.02 -9.08
C THR A 750 7.12 -22.86 -10.05
N ILE A 751 7.98 -21.90 -9.69
CA ILE A 751 8.26 -20.76 -10.59
C ILE A 751 9.06 -21.17 -11.82
N ALA A 752 10.00 -22.12 -11.69
CA ALA A 752 10.73 -22.69 -12.81
C ALA A 752 9.78 -23.37 -13.80
N ALA A 753 8.83 -24.17 -13.32
CA ALA A 753 7.80 -24.79 -14.15
C ALA A 753 6.92 -23.76 -14.88
N ARG A 754 6.51 -22.69 -14.18
CA ARG A 754 5.77 -21.58 -14.79
C ARG A 754 6.58 -20.91 -15.90
N TYR A 755 7.84 -20.58 -15.64
CA TYR A 755 8.70 -19.93 -16.63
C TYR A 755 8.96 -20.84 -17.83
N LEU A 756 9.18 -22.14 -17.62
CA LEU A 756 9.36 -23.11 -18.72
C LEU A 756 8.15 -23.16 -19.64
N ALA A 757 6.93 -23.19 -19.10
CA ALA A 757 5.72 -23.16 -19.91
C ALA A 757 5.66 -21.90 -20.79
N MET A 758 5.97 -20.74 -20.22
CA MET A 758 6.04 -19.46 -20.95
C MET A 758 7.13 -19.47 -22.01
N LEU A 759 8.32 -19.98 -21.68
CA LEU A 759 9.48 -20.03 -22.57
C LEU A 759 9.26 -20.96 -23.77
N GLN A 760 8.57 -22.08 -23.56
CA GLN A 760 8.22 -23.02 -24.63
C GLN A 760 7.25 -22.39 -25.65
N MET A 761 6.31 -21.55 -25.21
CA MET A 761 5.41 -20.83 -26.12
C MET A 761 6.18 -19.86 -27.03
N GLU A 762 7.19 -19.18 -26.49
CA GLU A 762 8.00 -18.19 -27.22
C GLU A 762 9.12 -18.81 -28.08
N ARG A 763 9.35 -20.13 -27.99
CA ARG A 763 10.43 -20.83 -28.72
C ARG A 763 10.38 -20.61 -30.23
N LYS A 764 9.18 -20.42 -30.79
CA LYS A 764 8.97 -20.19 -32.23
C LYS A 764 9.52 -18.85 -32.72
N ALA A 765 9.69 -17.88 -31.82
CA ALA A 765 10.18 -16.54 -32.15
C ALA A 765 11.72 -16.44 -32.17
N TRP A 766 12.44 -17.48 -31.72
CA TRP A 766 13.89 -17.46 -31.61
C TRP A 766 14.58 -17.51 -32.97
N ARG A 767 15.65 -16.74 -33.11
CA ARG A 767 16.44 -16.66 -34.34
C ARG A 767 17.87 -17.19 -34.13
N PRO A 768 18.47 -17.86 -35.13
CA PRO A 768 19.91 -18.14 -35.13
C PRO A 768 20.74 -16.85 -34.97
N ASP A 769 21.96 -16.95 -34.45
CA ASP A 769 22.82 -15.78 -34.20
C ASP A 769 22.96 -14.89 -35.45
N ASN A 770 23.23 -15.47 -36.64
CA ASN A 770 23.35 -14.73 -37.90
C ASN A 770 22.02 -14.14 -38.41
N ALA A 771 20.88 -14.76 -38.10
CA ALA A 771 19.57 -14.21 -38.44
C ALA A 771 19.15 -13.10 -37.46
N PHE A 772 19.69 -13.11 -36.24
CA PHE A 772 19.50 -12.03 -35.28
C PHE A 772 20.43 -10.85 -35.60
N ASN A 773 21.70 -11.12 -35.90
CA ASN A 773 22.69 -10.12 -36.30
C ASN A 773 23.30 -10.53 -37.66
N PRO A 774 22.79 -9.96 -38.78
CA PRO A 774 23.26 -10.25 -40.13
C PRO A 774 24.73 -9.89 -40.39
N TYR A 775 25.35 -9.09 -39.50
CA TYR A 775 26.73 -8.62 -39.62
C TYR A 775 27.73 -9.50 -38.86
N LEU A 776 27.31 -10.67 -38.38
CA LEU A 776 28.23 -11.67 -37.84
C LEU A 776 28.98 -12.38 -38.97
N PRO A 777 30.20 -12.88 -38.71
CA PRO A 777 30.86 -13.80 -39.64
C PRO A 777 29.95 -15.01 -39.94
N PRO A 778 29.98 -15.55 -41.18
CA PRO A 778 29.23 -16.76 -41.52
C PRO A 778 29.54 -17.89 -40.51
N ASP A 779 28.52 -18.66 -40.14
CA ASP A 779 28.68 -19.80 -39.24
C ASP A 779 29.65 -20.80 -39.90
N PRO A 780 30.73 -21.26 -39.23
CA PRO A 780 31.65 -22.24 -39.80
C PRO A 780 30.94 -23.48 -40.36
N LYS A 781 29.80 -23.87 -39.78
CA LYS A 781 28.99 -25.02 -40.23
C LYS A 781 28.18 -24.76 -41.50
N GLN A 782 28.08 -23.51 -41.95
CA GLN A 782 27.48 -23.12 -43.23
C GLN A 782 28.52 -22.96 -44.35
N GLN A 783 29.82 -23.00 -44.03
CA GLN A 783 30.90 -23.02 -45.04
C GLN A 783 31.18 -24.44 -45.59
N GLU A 784 30.66 -25.49 -44.95
CA GLU A 784 30.82 -26.90 -45.36
C GLU A 784 29.61 -27.47 -46.14
N LYS A 785 28.68 -26.63 -46.60
CA LYS A 785 27.60 -26.98 -47.52
C LYS A 785 27.66 -26.07 -48.74
#